data_AF-A0ABD0M119-F1
#
_entry.id   AF-A0ABD0M119-F1
#
_cell.length_a   1.000
_cell.length_b   1.000
_cell.length_c   1.000
_cell.angle_alpha   90.00
_cell.angle_beta   90.00
_cell.angle_gamma   90.00
#
_symmetry.space_group_name_H-M   'P 1'
#
loop_
_entity.id
_entity.type
_entity.pdbx_description
1 polymer ?
#
loop_
_entity_poly.entity_id
_entity_poly.type
_entity_poly.pdbx_seq_one_letter_code
_entity_poly.pdbx_strand_id
1 'polypeptide(L)'
;MAQTDLVFFVNGRKNVLPNLEPEMTLLQYLRSELQLTGTKLGCGEGGCGACTVMVSYYTPDSDTVRHLSANACLLPLCSLHGMAVTTVEGIGSLRTRLHPVQKRLAAAHGSQCGFCTPGFVMSMYTLLRNNPTPSLDDLETVFDGNLCRCTGYRPILEAYRPFTKEYCEKGDKCCMKGETASCGTTHESQTDLEGKRLHEQSLQFTGPRVTWYRPSSLSELLDIKRENPDCKIVIGNTVIGNETKFKKRLYPVLVAATHVRELSAVQRLDTGIQFGASVTVATLDSTLKAAVTELPEEQTRIFSAFVEMLRWFGCHQIRNVASVGGSVMAASATSDLNPLLLACGAVLEVAHTDGRRRFLKMDASFFKDSGRTCVDPAEILVSILIPFSEKNEFFYGFKQAHRKEMDSSIVNAGMRVVVDDVAKVTELSLAFGGVANMTVMATSTMKELTGCVWNEELLSKACDLLTSDLPLDPASPGGMVEYRRTLTVSFFFKFYLTVLQQLQKLRSGCDADVKPADRIATQPFEREPVEGFQWFEVTPEPESPESALRRPLVHESAYKQTSGEALFVNDLAPRQGELYLSLVLSSKAHARLVQVDPTPALAMPGVVDFVSHLDIPGSNNWGLHVKDNVVFAVDEVVHQGQPIGGILADTQVNAQRAAQAVVVEYDVMEPVITIADAIKKGSLYDYNPTVVCGDVDKAMAEADHVLEGEVHIEAQEHFYLEPHVAIAYPGEEDQIEVAVATQSLSFLQQSIAGVLGVQCNKVKTTVKRLGGGFGGKETRPAIVALPVAVAAVKHNRPVRCALERDEDMRMTGTRHPFLGKYKIGFSSDGKILAYDVAYYSNAGCSVDLSFAVLEKSVMDSDIGYFIPNRRISGRACKTNLPSNTAFRGLGGPQGAVVREINLYKKGDATHYRQVLDECNLQRCWADVKTQSQFDTRRKQADDFNSKNRWRKRGLAITPSKFGFSLYNAFLNQGAALVNIYTDGSVLVSHGGVEMGQGLHTKILQLTSQVLQLPVSKITVNGASIDVVPNTSATVASVSSDLFGGAVV
;
A
#
# COMPACT_ATOMS: atom_id res chain seq x y z
N MET A 1 35.82 6.78 -18.04
CA MET A 1 36.55 6.94 -16.77
C MET A 1 37.16 5.58 -16.40
N ALA A 2 37.95 5.48 -15.32
CA ALA A 2 38.31 4.17 -14.76
C ALA A 2 37.14 3.59 -13.95
N GLN A 3 37.07 2.27 -13.81
CA GLN A 3 36.14 1.63 -12.89
C GLN A 3 36.53 1.95 -11.45
N THR A 4 35.58 2.41 -10.63
CA THR A 4 35.82 2.81 -9.23
C THR A 4 35.15 1.83 -8.27
N ASP A 5 35.76 1.60 -7.10
CA ASP A 5 35.12 0.88 -6.00
C ASP A 5 33.98 1.71 -5.39
N LEU A 6 32.84 1.09 -5.10
CA LEU A 6 31.79 1.72 -4.30
C LEU A 6 32.16 1.65 -2.81
N VAL A 7 32.29 2.81 -2.17
CA VAL A 7 32.59 2.95 -0.73
C VAL A 7 31.43 3.62 -0.02
N PHE A 8 30.86 2.97 0.99
CA PHE A 8 29.75 3.50 1.80
C PHE A 8 29.67 2.80 3.16
N PHE A 9 28.79 3.26 4.05
CA PHE A 9 28.62 2.69 5.38
C PHE A 9 27.22 2.10 5.59
N VAL A 10 27.13 0.99 6.33
CA VAL A 10 25.87 0.42 6.82
C VAL A 10 26.00 0.17 8.31
N ASN A 11 25.16 0.82 9.13
CA ASN A 11 25.17 0.70 10.59
C ASN A 11 26.59 0.91 11.18
N GLY A 12 27.32 1.91 10.67
CA GLY A 12 28.69 2.23 11.06
C GLY A 12 29.80 1.33 10.49
N ARG A 13 29.45 0.28 9.74
CA ARG A 13 30.45 -0.61 9.10
C ARG A 13 30.73 -0.12 7.69
N LYS A 14 32.02 0.06 7.37
CA LYS A 14 32.49 0.40 6.03
C LYS A 14 32.33 -0.78 5.09
N ASN A 15 31.76 -0.54 3.91
CA ASN A 15 31.61 -1.48 2.80
C ASN A 15 32.44 -0.94 1.62
N VAL A 16 33.15 -1.84 0.93
CA VAL A 16 33.96 -1.52 -0.27
C VAL A 16 33.66 -2.60 -1.31
N LEU A 17 33.10 -2.20 -2.47
CA LEU A 17 32.64 -3.13 -3.50
C LEU A 17 33.29 -2.78 -4.86
N PRO A 18 34.26 -3.57 -5.35
CA PRO A 18 34.95 -3.28 -6.62
C PRO A 18 34.15 -3.68 -7.87
N ASN A 19 33.33 -4.73 -7.78
CA ASN A 19 32.56 -5.29 -8.90
C ASN A 19 31.06 -5.10 -8.66
N LEU A 20 30.60 -3.85 -8.70
CA LEU A 20 29.20 -3.48 -8.48
C LEU A 20 28.34 -3.70 -9.73
N GLU A 21 27.22 -4.41 -9.57
CA GLU A 21 26.10 -4.44 -10.52
C GLU A 21 25.25 -3.15 -10.34
N PRO A 22 25.22 -2.21 -11.32
CA PRO A 22 24.48 -0.95 -11.17
C PRO A 22 22.96 -1.11 -11.07
N GLU A 23 22.40 -2.25 -11.49
CA GLU A 23 20.98 -2.56 -11.28
C GLU A 23 20.63 -2.97 -9.84
N MET A 24 21.63 -3.22 -8.98
CA MET A 24 21.39 -3.67 -7.59
C MET A 24 20.81 -2.53 -6.73
N THR A 25 19.68 -2.81 -6.09
CA THR A 25 19.06 -1.91 -5.09
C THR A 25 19.67 -2.10 -3.71
N LEU A 26 19.62 -1.05 -2.88
CA LEU A 26 20.03 -1.14 -1.47
C LEU A 26 19.28 -2.25 -0.72
N LEU A 27 17.98 -2.45 -0.98
CA LEU A 27 17.20 -3.50 -0.31
C LEU A 27 17.69 -4.91 -0.63
N GLN A 28 18.09 -5.17 -1.89
CA GLN A 28 18.68 -6.44 -2.28
C GLN A 28 20.02 -6.65 -1.55
N TYR A 29 20.89 -5.66 -1.54
CA TYR A 29 22.19 -5.75 -0.85
C TYR A 29 22.06 -5.98 0.67
N LEU A 30 21.19 -5.21 1.34
CA LEU A 30 20.95 -5.36 2.78
C LEU A 30 20.49 -6.78 3.13
N ARG A 31 19.58 -7.35 2.34
CA ARG A 31 18.96 -8.65 2.65
C ARG A 31 19.79 -9.85 2.18
N SER A 32 20.35 -9.79 0.98
CA SER A 32 21.05 -10.91 0.35
C SER A 32 22.53 -10.98 0.74
N GLU A 33 23.25 -9.85 0.66
CA GLU A 33 24.69 -9.82 0.91
C GLU A 33 25.01 -9.64 2.42
N LEU A 34 24.33 -8.70 3.08
CA LEU A 34 24.58 -8.40 4.50
C LEU A 34 23.72 -9.19 5.49
N GLN A 35 22.69 -9.91 5.02
CA GLN A 35 21.71 -10.63 5.85
C GLN A 35 21.04 -9.75 6.94
N LEU A 36 20.96 -8.43 6.70
CA LEU A 36 20.21 -7.46 7.50
C LEU A 36 18.74 -7.46 7.05
N THR A 37 18.03 -8.50 7.50
CA THR A 37 16.67 -8.82 7.05
C THR A 37 15.59 -7.95 7.70
N GLY A 38 15.91 -7.06 8.63
CA GLY A 38 14.96 -6.18 9.32
C GLY A 38 14.24 -5.21 8.37
N THR A 39 14.92 -4.72 7.33
CA THR A 39 14.30 -3.95 6.25
C THR A 39 13.54 -4.90 5.30
N LYS A 40 12.25 -4.64 5.04
CA LYS A 40 11.34 -5.59 4.37
C LYS A 40 10.90 -5.16 2.96
N LEU A 41 10.67 -6.12 2.06
CA LEU A 41 10.04 -5.91 0.76
C LEU A 41 8.52 -6.12 0.85
N GLY A 42 7.73 -5.06 0.65
CA GLY A 42 6.25 -5.15 0.67
C GLY A 42 5.53 -4.78 -0.63
N CYS A 43 6.16 -3.99 -1.51
CA CYS A 43 5.65 -3.60 -2.84
C CYS A 43 6.75 -3.50 -3.89
N GLY A 44 7.85 -2.81 -3.57
CA GLY A 44 8.97 -2.57 -4.50
C GLY A 44 8.85 -1.29 -5.34
N GLU A 45 7.79 -0.50 -5.14
CA GLU A 45 7.49 0.73 -5.91
C GLU A 45 7.57 2.03 -5.09
N GLY A 46 8.03 1.94 -3.83
CA GLY A 46 7.96 3.04 -2.84
C GLY A 46 6.62 3.15 -2.10
N GLY A 47 5.56 2.52 -2.60
CA GLY A 47 4.15 2.63 -2.15
C GLY A 47 3.80 2.24 -0.71
N CYS A 48 4.69 1.61 0.08
CA CYS A 48 4.33 1.02 1.38
C CYS A 48 5.20 1.39 2.59
N GLY A 49 6.38 1.98 2.39
CA GLY A 49 7.30 2.34 3.48
C GLY A 49 7.93 1.19 4.28
N ALA A 50 7.59 -0.08 4.04
CA ALA A 50 8.17 -1.23 4.78
C ALA A 50 9.70 -1.40 4.58
N CYS A 51 10.24 -0.80 3.51
CA CYS A 51 11.67 -0.73 3.20
C CYS A 51 12.33 0.61 3.61
N THR A 52 11.71 1.39 4.50
CA THR A 52 12.28 2.69 4.91
C THR A 52 13.58 2.47 5.69
N VAL A 53 14.61 3.22 5.28
CA VAL A 53 15.91 3.34 5.96
C VAL A 53 16.25 4.83 6.10
N MET A 54 17.19 5.16 6.97
CA MET A 54 17.78 6.49 7.03
C MET A 54 19.07 6.53 6.22
N VAL A 55 19.25 7.56 5.40
CA VAL A 55 20.51 7.84 4.69
C VAL A 55 21.06 9.15 5.23
N SER A 56 22.32 9.11 5.67
CA SER A 56 23.10 10.26 6.10
C SER A 56 24.14 10.58 5.02
N TYR A 57 24.25 11.85 4.64
CA TYR A 57 25.17 12.30 3.60
C TYR A 57 25.71 13.69 3.93
N TYR A 58 26.96 13.93 3.53
CA TYR A 58 27.62 15.23 3.66
C TYR A 58 27.08 16.23 2.63
N THR A 59 26.89 17.49 3.03
CA THR A 59 26.48 18.59 2.16
C THR A 59 27.55 19.69 2.10
N PRO A 60 28.23 19.91 0.96
CA PRO A 60 29.32 20.87 0.85
C PRO A 60 28.90 22.32 1.14
N ASP A 61 27.76 22.78 0.62
CA ASP A 61 27.33 24.19 0.74
C ASP A 61 27.04 24.62 2.18
N SER A 62 26.78 23.69 3.10
CA SER A 62 26.56 23.97 4.54
C SER A 62 27.56 23.28 5.48
N ASP A 63 28.62 22.67 4.95
CA ASP A 63 29.66 21.88 5.66
C ASP A 63 29.10 20.97 6.79
N THR A 64 27.99 20.28 6.51
CA THR A 64 27.21 19.52 7.51
C THR A 64 26.67 18.21 6.93
N VAL A 65 26.49 17.20 7.79
CA VAL A 65 25.71 16.00 7.46
C VAL A 65 24.22 16.27 7.60
N ARG A 66 23.44 15.76 6.63
CA ARG A 66 21.97 15.74 6.67
C ARG A 66 21.45 14.31 6.71
N HIS A 67 20.31 14.12 7.35
CA HIS A 67 19.62 12.83 7.39
C HIS A 67 18.32 12.89 6.59
N LEU A 68 18.07 11.88 5.76
CA LEU A 68 16.78 11.71 5.08
C LEU A 68 16.28 10.27 5.19
N SER A 69 14.97 10.10 5.12
CA SER A 69 14.33 8.79 5.03
C SER A 69 14.15 8.44 3.56
N ALA A 70 14.48 7.20 3.17
CA ALA A 70 14.42 6.74 1.78
C ALA A 70 13.86 5.31 1.69
N ASN A 71 13.26 4.97 0.54
CA ASN A 71 12.79 3.61 0.26
C ASN A 71 13.93 2.78 -0.33
N ALA A 72 14.50 1.84 0.44
CA ALA A 72 15.63 1.02 -0.01
C ALA A 72 15.33 0.17 -1.26
N CYS A 73 14.05 -0.10 -1.57
CA CYS A 73 13.65 -0.83 -2.79
C CYS A 73 13.79 -0.04 -4.10
N LEU A 74 13.88 1.29 -4.04
CA LEU A 74 14.07 2.15 -5.21
C LEU A 74 15.47 2.77 -5.28
N LEU A 75 16.23 2.74 -4.18
CA LEU A 75 17.53 3.39 -4.09
C LEU A 75 18.62 2.51 -4.74
N PRO A 76 19.27 2.96 -5.84
CA PRO A 76 20.36 2.21 -6.46
C PRO A 76 21.56 2.16 -5.51
N LEU A 77 22.22 1.00 -5.41
CA LEU A 77 23.38 0.85 -4.52
C LEU A 77 24.53 1.78 -4.95
N CYS A 78 24.71 1.97 -6.26
CA CYS A 78 25.66 2.91 -6.87
C CYS A 78 25.46 4.38 -6.49
N SER A 79 24.28 4.80 -6.00
CA SER A 79 24.04 6.19 -5.60
C SER A 79 24.54 6.52 -4.19
N LEU A 80 25.04 5.54 -3.43
CA LEU A 80 25.40 5.67 -2.01
C LEU A 80 26.89 5.95 -1.76
N HIS A 81 27.70 6.20 -2.80
CA HIS A 81 29.13 6.43 -2.64
C HIS A 81 29.43 7.64 -1.73
N GLY A 82 30.12 7.40 -0.61
CA GLY A 82 30.41 8.39 0.43
C GLY A 82 29.30 8.61 1.46
N MET A 83 28.20 7.84 1.42
CA MET A 83 27.05 7.98 2.32
C MET A 83 27.02 6.90 3.42
N ALA A 84 26.19 7.11 4.45
CA ALA A 84 25.94 6.15 5.51
C ALA A 84 24.46 5.77 5.63
N VAL A 85 24.16 4.48 5.56
CA VAL A 85 22.83 3.89 5.75
C VAL A 85 22.66 3.44 7.19
N THR A 86 21.53 3.78 7.80
CA THR A 86 21.09 3.21 9.08
C THR A 86 19.79 2.42 8.88
N THR A 87 19.79 1.15 9.29
CA THR A 87 18.63 0.25 9.30
C THR A 87 18.03 0.10 10.70
N VAL A 88 16.95 -0.67 10.84
CA VAL A 88 16.28 -0.89 12.12
C VAL A 88 17.20 -1.57 13.15
N GLU A 89 18.08 -2.46 12.70
CA GLU A 89 19.08 -3.13 13.52
C GLU A 89 20.19 -2.18 13.98
N GLY A 90 20.45 -1.10 13.22
CA GLY A 90 21.49 -0.11 13.49
C GLY A 90 21.18 0.83 14.64
N ILE A 91 19.90 1.04 14.97
CA ILE A 91 19.49 1.95 16.06
C ILE A 91 19.33 1.25 17.42
N GLY A 92 19.23 -0.08 17.43
CA GLY A 92 19.04 -0.86 18.66
C GLY A 92 18.54 -2.29 18.42
N SER A 93 18.80 -3.18 19.38
CA SER A 93 18.38 -4.59 19.35
C SER A 93 18.08 -5.12 20.76
N LEU A 94 17.44 -6.28 20.84
CA LEU A 94 17.24 -7.04 22.09
C LEU A 94 18.56 -7.55 22.68
N ARG A 95 19.59 -7.77 21.86
CA ARG A 95 20.93 -8.22 22.31
C ARG A 95 21.78 -7.09 22.88
N THR A 96 21.45 -5.84 22.55
CA THR A 96 22.18 -4.65 23.02
C THR A 96 21.27 -3.79 23.88
N ARG A 97 20.60 -2.81 23.27
CA ARG A 97 19.59 -1.95 23.90
C ARG A 97 18.61 -1.52 22.81
N LEU A 98 17.32 -1.56 23.11
CA LEU A 98 16.30 -1.01 22.23
C LEU A 98 16.30 0.51 22.28
N HIS A 99 16.21 1.16 21.13
CA HIS A 99 15.98 2.60 21.02
C HIS A 99 14.60 2.97 21.61
N PRO A 100 14.40 4.16 22.22
CA PRO A 100 13.09 4.59 22.71
C PRO A 100 11.95 4.48 21.68
N VAL A 101 12.24 4.74 20.40
CA VAL A 101 11.30 4.56 19.27
C VAL A 101 10.86 3.09 19.08
N GLN A 102 11.78 2.13 19.25
CA GLN A 102 11.48 0.70 19.17
C GLN A 102 10.71 0.23 20.41
N LYS A 103 11.13 0.69 21.60
CA LYS A 103 10.53 0.31 22.89
C LYS A 103 9.10 0.81 23.03
N ARG A 104 8.84 2.09 22.71
CA ARG A 104 7.49 2.68 22.82
C ARG A 104 6.50 2.04 21.85
N LEU A 105 6.89 1.80 20.59
CA LEU A 105 5.97 1.21 19.60
C LEU A 105 5.53 -0.20 19.97
N ALA A 106 6.43 -1.01 20.53
CA ALA A 106 6.08 -2.33 21.05
C ALA A 106 5.19 -2.22 22.30
N ALA A 107 5.58 -1.39 23.28
CA ALA A 107 4.86 -1.24 24.54
C ALA A 107 3.44 -0.67 24.40
N ALA A 108 3.20 0.20 23.41
CA ALA A 108 1.89 0.78 23.10
C ALA A 108 1.03 -0.09 22.16
N HIS A 109 1.39 -1.36 21.94
CA HIS A 109 0.69 -2.28 21.03
C HIS A 109 0.61 -1.79 19.56
N GLY A 110 1.55 -0.95 19.14
CA GLY A 110 1.66 -0.42 17.77
C GLY A 110 2.18 -1.42 16.74
N SER A 111 2.42 -2.68 17.13
CA SER A 111 2.85 -3.77 16.25
C SER A 111 1.96 -5.00 16.45
N GLN A 112 1.44 -5.51 15.33
CA GLN A 112 0.65 -6.76 15.26
C GLN A 112 1.44 -7.83 14.48
N CYS A 113 1.29 -7.91 13.15
CA CYS A 113 2.04 -8.90 12.35
C CYS A 113 3.54 -8.61 12.33
N GLY A 114 3.93 -7.34 12.44
CA GLY A 114 5.31 -6.89 12.55
C GLY A 114 6.01 -6.47 11.25
N PHE A 115 5.43 -6.76 10.08
CA PHE A 115 6.16 -6.62 8.81
C PHE A 115 6.37 -5.16 8.37
N CYS A 116 5.42 -4.27 8.64
CA CYS A 116 5.57 -2.83 8.40
C CYS A 116 6.36 -2.11 9.51
N THR A 117 6.51 -2.74 10.69
CA THR A 117 6.98 -2.11 11.93
C THR A 117 8.38 -1.49 11.81
N PRO A 118 9.39 -2.16 11.18
CA PRO A 118 10.69 -1.54 10.89
C PRO A 118 10.59 -0.23 10.09
N GLY A 119 9.67 -0.16 9.12
CA GLY A 119 9.45 1.04 8.31
C GLY A 119 8.94 2.22 9.13
N PHE A 120 7.97 2.01 10.03
CA PHE A 120 7.48 3.04 10.95
C PHE A 120 8.56 3.50 11.93
N VAL A 121 9.33 2.55 12.48
CA VAL A 121 10.46 2.83 13.37
C VAL A 121 11.49 3.73 12.68
N MET A 122 11.87 3.44 11.43
CA MET A 122 12.86 4.25 10.71
C MET A 122 12.33 5.62 10.26
N SER A 123 11.05 5.74 9.89
CA SER A 123 10.42 7.04 9.64
C SER A 123 10.45 7.92 10.90
N MET A 124 10.02 7.40 12.05
CA MET A 124 10.02 8.14 13.32
C MET A 124 11.44 8.45 13.81
N TYR A 125 12.38 7.51 13.69
CA TYR A 125 13.78 7.73 14.04
C TYR A 125 14.37 8.89 13.22
N THR A 126 14.15 8.90 11.91
CA THR A 126 14.64 9.98 11.03
C THR A 126 14.02 11.32 11.38
N LEU A 127 12.72 11.37 11.70
CA LEU A 127 12.08 12.61 12.17
C LEU A 127 12.77 13.16 13.41
N LEU A 128 12.99 12.33 14.44
CA LEU A 128 13.65 12.74 15.68
C LEU A 128 15.11 13.17 15.51
N ARG A 129 15.79 12.69 14.45
CA ARG A 129 17.15 13.08 14.10
C ARG A 129 17.22 14.46 13.44
N ASN A 130 16.16 14.88 12.73
CA ASN A 130 16.08 16.21 12.11
C ASN A 130 15.35 17.24 12.99
N ASN A 131 14.39 16.80 13.81
CA ASN A 131 13.66 17.62 14.76
C ASN A 131 13.43 16.81 16.06
N PRO A 132 14.20 17.06 17.14
CA PRO A 132 14.07 16.33 18.40
C PRO A 132 12.73 16.53 19.15
N THR A 133 11.95 17.57 18.80
CA THR A 133 10.65 17.91 19.40
C THR A 133 9.64 18.26 18.30
N PRO A 134 9.21 17.28 17.49
CA PRO A 134 8.28 17.50 16.38
C PRO A 134 6.91 18.00 16.85
N SER A 135 6.09 18.51 15.93
CA SER A 135 4.67 18.74 16.16
C SER A 135 3.83 17.48 15.92
N LEU A 136 2.53 17.55 16.27
CA LEU A 136 1.57 16.52 15.88
C LEU A 136 1.41 16.39 14.35
N ASP A 137 1.44 17.50 13.59
CA ASP A 137 1.33 17.45 12.12
C ASP A 137 2.59 16.83 11.49
N ASP A 138 3.79 17.09 12.03
CA ASP A 138 5.03 16.40 11.62
C ASP A 138 4.92 14.88 11.86
N LEU A 139 4.41 14.49 13.03
CA LEU A 139 4.24 13.08 13.42
C LEU A 139 3.26 12.35 12.50
N GLU A 140 2.14 12.96 12.15
CA GLU A 140 1.17 12.34 11.25
C GLU A 140 1.68 12.35 9.79
N THR A 141 2.31 13.43 9.33
CA THR A 141 2.81 13.60 7.94
C THR A 141 4.00 12.70 7.63
N VAL A 142 4.89 12.40 8.60
CA VAL A 142 6.03 11.49 8.34
C VAL A 142 5.59 10.05 8.04
N PHE A 143 4.37 9.68 8.43
CA PHE A 143 3.80 8.35 8.19
C PHE A 143 2.89 8.24 6.96
N ASP A 144 2.66 9.33 6.21
CA ASP A 144 1.91 9.29 4.94
C ASP A 144 2.51 8.28 3.93
N GLY A 145 3.79 7.92 4.10
CA GLY A 145 4.50 6.92 3.29
C GLY A 145 4.54 5.50 3.84
N ASN A 146 3.91 5.22 4.99
CA ASN A 146 4.02 3.95 5.70
C ASN A 146 2.65 3.27 5.82
N LEU A 147 2.47 2.12 5.18
CA LEU A 147 1.19 1.39 5.21
C LEU A 147 1.17 0.31 6.30
N CYS A 148 0.07 0.24 7.05
CA CYS A 148 -0.24 -0.85 7.97
C CYS A 148 -1.63 -1.44 7.70
N ARG A 149 -1.70 -2.75 7.47
CA ARG A 149 -2.97 -3.47 7.25
C ARG A 149 -3.62 -3.99 8.55
N CYS A 150 -2.90 -3.93 9.67
CA CYS A 150 -3.29 -4.62 10.92
C CYS A 150 -3.80 -3.68 12.03
N THR A 151 -3.09 -2.60 12.33
CA THR A 151 -3.27 -1.84 13.58
C THR A 151 -4.34 -0.75 13.53
N GLY A 152 -4.79 -0.34 12.33
CA GLY A 152 -5.62 0.84 12.17
C GLY A 152 -4.92 2.16 12.53
N TYR A 153 -3.58 2.18 12.53
CA TYR A 153 -2.68 3.32 12.80
C TYR A 153 -2.74 3.96 14.19
N ARG A 154 -3.92 4.01 14.84
CA ARG A 154 -4.14 4.60 16.17
C ARG A 154 -3.06 4.29 17.22
N PRO A 155 -2.70 3.03 17.53
CA PRO A 155 -1.68 2.75 18.54
C PRO A 155 -0.24 3.15 18.11
N ILE A 156 0.00 3.34 16.80
CA ILE A 156 1.30 3.84 16.29
C ILE A 156 1.42 5.33 16.58
N LEU A 157 0.37 6.11 16.30
CA LEU A 157 0.33 7.55 16.59
C LEU A 157 0.41 7.80 18.10
N GLU A 158 -0.37 7.06 18.91
CA GLU A 158 -0.32 7.17 20.37
C GLU A 158 1.05 6.77 20.97
N ALA A 159 1.76 5.78 20.40
CA ALA A 159 3.10 5.41 20.85
C ALA A 159 4.11 6.55 20.76
N TYR A 160 3.91 7.45 19.81
CA TYR A 160 4.85 8.51 19.44
C TYR A 160 4.36 9.92 19.78
N ARG A 161 3.07 10.11 20.08
CA ARG A 161 2.49 11.36 20.63
C ARG A 161 3.32 11.97 21.78
N PRO A 162 3.89 11.20 22.74
CA PRO A 162 4.71 11.75 23.82
C PRO A 162 6.16 12.07 23.40
N PHE A 163 6.45 12.18 22.10
CA PHE A 163 7.65 12.85 21.58
C PHE A 163 7.35 14.26 21.04
N THR A 164 6.08 14.66 20.89
CA THR A 164 5.75 15.95 20.26
C THR A 164 5.70 17.10 21.27
N LYS A 165 5.93 18.33 20.78
CA LYS A 165 5.98 19.57 21.58
C LYS A 165 4.72 19.76 22.43
N GLU A 166 3.55 19.45 21.88
CA GLU A 166 2.22 19.63 22.50
C GLU A 166 2.00 18.70 23.71
N TYR A 167 2.80 17.65 23.84
CA TYR A 167 2.81 16.74 24.98
C TYR A 167 3.92 17.10 25.98
N CYS A 168 5.08 17.57 25.50
CA CYS A 168 6.18 18.04 26.35
C CYS A 168 5.82 19.24 27.23
N GLU A 169 4.94 20.14 26.78
CA GLU A 169 4.51 21.32 27.55
C GLU A 169 3.54 20.99 28.70
N LYS A 170 2.91 19.81 28.71
CA LYS A 170 1.85 19.45 29.67
C LYS A 170 2.35 18.92 31.03
N GLY A 171 3.62 19.16 31.37
CA GLY A 171 4.12 19.08 32.75
C GLY A 171 4.53 17.69 33.28
N ASP A 172 4.19 16.60 32.59
CA ASP A 172 4.67 15.27 32.98
C ASP A 172 6.15 15.07 32.65
N LYS A 173 6.89 14.45 33.58
CA LYS A 173 8.35 14.23 33.51
C LYS A 173 8.77 13.15 32.51
N CYS A 174 8.11 13.08 31.35
CA CYS A 174 8.39 12.14 30.26
C CYS A 174 9.57 12.58 29.38
N CYS A 175 9.97 13.86 29.45
CA CYS A 175 11.14 14.38 28.76
C CYS A 175 12.40 13.63 29.19
N MET A 176 13.17 13.16 28.20
CA MET A 176 14.36 12.32 28.38
C MET A 176 15.56 13.09 28.97
N LYS A 177 15.44 13.59 30.21
CA LYS A 177 16.54 14.17 31.00
C LYS A 177 17.52 13.06 31.40
N GLY A 178 18.39 12.68 30.45
CA GLY A 178 19.50 11.75 30.65
C GLY A 178 19.79 10.82 29.46
N GLU A 179 18.80 10.50 28.61
CA GLU A 179 18.98 9.48 27.56
C GLU A 179 19.31 10.05 26.16
N THR A 180 18.90 11.28 25.86
CA THR A 180 19.23 11.95 24.58
C THR A 180 20.74 12.14 24.38
N ALA A 181 21.52 12.23 25.45
CA ALA A 181 22.98 12.30 25.41
C ALA A 181 23.66 11.06 24.78
N SER A 182 22.92 9.96 24.58
CA SER A 182 23.39 8.75 23.89
C SER A 182 22.85 8.58 22.46
N CYS A 183 22.07 9.54 21.95
CA CYS A 183 21.51 9.47 20.59
C CYS A 183 22.55 9.79 19.49
N GLY A 184 23.69 10.39 19.87
CA GLY A 184 24.85 10.56 19.01
C GLY A 184 25.57 9.23 18.77
N THR A 185 25.16 8.50 17.73
CA THR A 185 25.96 7.38 17.21
C THR A 185 27.29 7.91 16.67
N THR A 186 28.40 7.23 16.97
CA THR A 186 29.76 7.58 16.50
C THR A 186 29.94 7.68 14.99
N HIS A 187 28.93 7.27 14.21
CA HIS A 187 28.93 7.18 12.74
C HIS A 187 28.88 8.53 12.01
N GLU A 188 28.42 9.61 12.65
CA GLU A 188 28.43 10.95 12.03
C GLU A 188 29.86 11.38 11.68
N SER A 189 30.77 11.29 12.65
CA SER A 189 32.20 11.64 12.49
C SER A 189 32.92 10.89 11.35
N GLN A 190 32.47 9.68 11.01
CA GLN A 190 33.00 8.90 9.89
C GLN A 190 32.43 9.36 8.55
N THR A 191 31.17 9.80 8.54
CA THR A 191 30.48 10.33 7.35
C THR A 191 31.03 11.71 6.98
N ASP A 192 31.31 12.57 7.98
CA ASP A 192 31.90 13.90 7.77
C ASP A 192 33.25 13.84 7.02
N LEU A 193 34.21 13.08 7.57
CA LEU A 193 35.59 13.07 7.07
C LEU A 193 35.75 12.31 5.74
N GLU A 194 35.15 11.13 5.61
CA GLU A 194 35.29 10.34 4.39
C GLU A 194 34.28 10.73 3.31
N GLY A 195 33.08 11.17 3.68
CA GLY A 195 32.09 11.70 2.73
C GLY A 195 32.60 12.94 1.99
N LYS A 196 33.22 13.89 2.71
CA LYS A 196 33.84 15.10 2.11
C LYS A 196 34.90 14.76 1.07
N ARG A 197 35.75 13.75 1.31
CA ARG A 197 36.79 13.26 0.38
C ARG A 197 36.23 12.55 -0.86
N LEU A 198 35.08 11.89 -0.73
CA LEU A 198 34.48 11.05 -1.76
C LEU A 198 33.38 11.77 -2.58
N HIS A 199 32.93 12.95 -2.14
CA HIS A 199 31.85 13.70 -2.79
C HIS A 199 32.25 14.21 -4.19
N GLU A 200 33.41 14.86 -4.31
CA GLU A 200 33.85 15.54 -5.55
C GLU A 200 34.30 14.60 -6.68
N GLN A 201 34.26 13.28 -6.47
CA GLN A 201 34.78 12.30 -7.42
C GLN A 201 33.79 11.97 -8.52
N SER A 202 34.23 12.05 -9.78
CA SER A 202 33.52 11.41 -10.89
C SER A 202 33.65 9.89 -10.80
N LEU A 203 32.56 9.15 -10.98
CA LEU A 203 32.53 7.69 -10.86
C LEU A 203 31.98 7.02 -12.12
N GLN A 204 32.51 5.83 -12.42
CA GLN A 204 31.94 4.90 -13.39
C GLN A 204 31.87 3.49 -12.78
N PHE A 205 30.68 2.89 -12.79
CA PHE A 205 30.44 1.48 -12.47
C PHE A 205 29.89 0.79 -13.73
N THR A 206 30.46 -0.36 -14.10
CA THR A 206 30.08 -1.08 -15.34
C THR A 206 29.66 -2.49 -14.97
N GLY A 207 28.36 -2.78 -15.06
CA GLY A 207 27.80 -4.13 -14.94
C GLY A 207 27.64 -4.82 -16.29
N PRO A 208 27.12 -6.06 -16.33
CA PRO A 208 26.97 -6.84 -17.56
C PRO A 208 25.99 -6.23 -18.58
N ARG A 209 25.07 -5.37 -18.14
CA ARG A 209 23.98 -4.80 -18.97
C ARG A 209 23.82 -3.29 -18.87
N VAL A 210 24.33 -2.68 -17.80
CA VAL A 210 24.13 -1.28 -17.45
C VAL A 210 25.47 -0.67 -17.02
N THR A 211 25.76 0.52 -17.55
CA THR A 211 26.84 1.39 -17.08
C THR A 211 26.23 2.57 -16.33
N TRP A 212 26.77 2.87 -15.16
CA TRP A 212 26.36 4.01 -14.33
C TRP A 212 27.50 5.00 -14.23
N TYR A 213 27.22 6.26 -14.56
CA TYR A 213 28.11 7.39 -14.39
C TYR A 213 27.61 8.31 -13.26
N ARG A 214 28.54 8.89 -12.49
CA ARG A 214 28.27 10.03 -11.59
C ARG A 214 29.23 11.16 -11.95
N PRO A 215 28.85 12.11 -12.83
CA PRO A 215 29.68 13.27 -13.10
C PRO A 215 29.77 14.22 -11.90
N SER A 216 30.90 14.90 -11.78
CA SER A 216 31.17 15.94 -10.77
C SER A 216 30.94 17.37 -11.30
N SER A 217 30.83 17.54 -12.61
CA SER A 217 30.67 18.85 -13.26
C SER A 217 29.63 18.83 -14.38
N LEU A 218 29.11 20.01 -14.74
CA LEU A 218 28.16 20.15 -15.85
C LEU A 218 28.80 19.82 -17.21
N SER A 219 30.07 20.19 -17.42
CA SER A 219 30.78 19.85 -18.67
C SER A 219 30.87 18.34 -18.86
N GLU A 220 31.22 17.60 -17.82
CA GLU A 220 31.31 16.13 -17.87
C GLU A 220 29.94 15.47 -18.09
N LEU A 221 28.87 16.00 -17.45
CA LEU A 221 27.50 15.55 -17.72
C LEU A 221 27.10 15.76 -19.19
N LEU A 222 27.46 16.91 -19.78
CA LEU A 222 27.22 17.21 -21.19
C LEU A 222 28.06 16.34 -22.13
N ASP A 223 29.32 16.05 -21.79
CA ASP A 223 30.18 15.16 -22.57
C ASP A 223 29.65 13.70 -22.56
N ILE A 224 29.29 13.15 -21.38
CA ILE A 224 28.66 11.82 -21.27
C ILE A 224 27.37 11.77 -22.10
N LYS A 225 26.55 12.83 -22.05
CA LYS A 225 25.30 12.93 -22.82
C LYS A 225 25.53 13.05 -24.32
N ARG A 226 26.64 13.65 -24.75
CA ARG A 226 27.07 13.73 -26.16
C ARG A 226 27.52 12.37 -26.68
N GLU A 227 28.28 11.63 -25.87
CA GLU A 227 28.73 10.26 -26.17
C GLU A 227 27.58 9.24 -26.11
N ASN A 228 26.58 9.48 -25.26
CA ASN A 228 25.47 8.56 -24.99
C ASN A 228 24.10 9.30 -25.10
N PRO A 229 23.63 9.67 -26.30
CA PRO A 229 22.41 10.48 -26.47
C PRO A 229 21.16 9.89 -25.81
N ASP A 230 21.04 8.56 -25.73
CA ASP A 230 19.89 7.88 -25.12
C ASP A 230 19.99 7.68 -23.59
N CYS A 231 21.09 8.13 -22.95
CA CYS A 231 21.30 7.93 -21.52
C CYS A 231 20.17 8.53 -20.66
N LYS A 232 19.81 7.86 -19.57
CA LYS A 232 18.82 8.37 -18.61
C LYS A 232 19.50 9.04 -17.42
N ILE A 233 19.13 10.29 -17.18
CA ILE A 233 19.56 11.02 -15.97
C ILE A 233 18.73 10.51 -14.79
N VAL A 234 19.41 10.09 -13.72
CA VAL A 234 18.79 9.51 -12.52
C VAL A 234 19.13 10.38 -11.31
N ILE A 235 18.09 10.90 -10.64
CA ILE A 235 18.23 11.56 -9.33
C ILE A 235 17.69 10.62 -8.25
N GLY A 236 16.42 10.73 -7.87
CA GLY A 236 15.82 9.85 -6.85
C GLY A 236 15.41 8.46 -7.31
N ASN A 237 15.60 8.11 -8.59
CA ASN A 237 15.16 6.86 -9.22
C ASN A 237 13.65 6.52 -9.09
N THR A 238 12.81 7.42 -8.58
CA THR A 238 11.39 7.16 -8.27
C THR A 238 10.49 6.92 -9.49
N VAL A 239 10.93 7.36 -10.67
CA VAL A 239 10.28 7.06 -11.96
C VAL A 239 11.02 5.92 -12.66
N ILE A 240 12.33 6.07 -12.90
CA ILE A 240 13.16 5.11 -13.65
C ILE A 240 13.18 3.72 -12.99
N GLY A 241 13.24 3.63 -11.66
CA GLY A 241 13.16 2.37 -10.92
C GLY A 241 11.83 1.64 -11.12
N ASN A 242 10.72 2.38 -11.22
CA ASN A 242 9.41 1.81 -11.53
C ASN A 242 9.30 1.40 -13.01
N GLU A 243 9.95 2.12 -13.93
CA GLU A 243 9.99 1.74 -15.35
C GLU A 243 10.85 0.50 -15.61
N THR A 244 11.99 0.38 -14.95
CA THR A 244 12.86 -0.81 -15.05
C THR A 244 12.21 -2.02 -14.40
N LYS A 245 11.61 -1.87 -13.21
CA LYS A 245 10.99 -2.97 -12.45
C LYS A 245 9.66 -3.45 -13.04
N PHE A 246 8.72 -2.54 -13.35
CA PHE A 246 7.35 -2.91 -13.71
C PHE A 246 7.07 -2.76 -15.22
N LYS A 247 7.61 -1.74 -15.88
CA LYS A 247 7.51 -1.60 -17.36
C LYS A 247 8.61 -2.38 -18.11
N LYS A 248 9.47 -3.12 -17.38
CA LYS A 248 10.57 -3.95 -17.89
C LYS A 248 11.53 -3.24 -18.87
N ARG A 249 11.67 -1.92 -18.74
CA ARG A 249 12.57 -1.12 -19.59
C ARG A 249 14.02 -1.34 -19.19
N LEU A 250 14.91 -1.61 -20.15
CA LEU A 250 16.36 -1.60 -19.95
C LEU A 250 16.93 -0.25 -20.39
N TYR A 251 17.78 0.34 -19.55
CA TYR A 251 18.50 1.57 -19.85
C TYR A 251 20.01 1.28 -19.73
N PRO A 252 20.73 1.03 -20.85
CA PRO A 252 22.13 0.61 -20.83
C PRO A 252 23.09 1.64 -20.21
N VAL A 253 22.70 2.93 -20.21
CA VAL A 253 23.49 4.02 -19.61
C VAL A 253 22.62 4.87 -18.70
N LEU A 254 23.01 4.93 -17.43
CA LEU A 254 22.40 5.75 -16.38
C LEU A 254 23.40 6.80 -15.90
N VAL A 255 22.95 8.03 -15.64
CA VAL A 255 23.81 9.16 -15.25
C VAL A 255 23.25 9.88 -14.04
N ALA A 256 23.98 9.86 -12.93
CA ALA A 256 23.58 10.49 -11.67
C ALA A 256 24.08 11.93 -11.56
N ALA A 257 23.23 12.88 -11.97
CA ALA A 257 23.51 14.32 -11.90
C ALA A 257 23.28 14.95 -10.50
N THR A 258 23.38 14.15 -9.43
CA THR A 258 23.19 14.61 -8.04
C THR A 258 24.34 15.45 -7.49
N HIS A 259 25.52 15.36 -8.11
CA HIS A 259 26.75 16.03 -7.66
C HIS A 259 27.15 17.19 -8.58
N VAL A 260 26.34 17.51 -9.60
CA VAL A 260 26.56 18.66 -10.49
C VAL A 260 25.99 19.91 -9.85
N ARG A 261 26.88 20.83 -9.44
CA ARG A 261 26.54 21.98 -8.60
C ARG A 261 25.46 22.89 -9.20
N GLU A 262 25.49 23.14 -10.51
CA GLU A 262 24.47 23.96 -11.20
C GLU A 262 23.07 23.34 -11.11
N LEU A 263 22.97 22.02 -11.02
CA LEU A 263 21.70 21.31 -10.91
C LEU A 263 21.26 21.12 -9.45
N SER A 264 22.12 21.31 -8.45
CA SER A 264 21.76 21.25 -7.03
C SER A 264 21.54 22.63 -6.38
N ALA A 265 21.94 23.72 -7.05
CA ALA A 265 21.85 25.07 -6.52
C ALA A 265 20.39 25.54 -6.32
N VAL A 266 20.19 26.39 -5.30
CA VAL A 266 18.96 27.18 -5.11
C VAL A 266 19.38 28.64 -5.04
N GLN A 267 18.83 29.48 -5.91
CA GLN A 267 19.20 30.89 -6.03
C GLN A 267 17.94 31.76 -5.99
N ARG A 268 17.97 32.80 -5.17
CA ARG A 268 16.93 33.82 -5.14
C ARG A 268 17.32 34.96 -6.08
N LEU A 269 16.45 35.27 -7.02
CA LEU A 269 16.61 36.33 -8.01
C LEU A 269 15.55 37.42 -7.74
N ASP A 270 15.68 38.59 -8.38
CA ASP A 270 14.70 39.67 -8.26
C ASP A 270 13.32 39.27 -8.83
N THR A 271 13.29 38.30 -9.75
CA THR A 271 12.08 37.82 -10.43
C THR A 271 11.44 36.58 -9.82
N GLY A 272 12.08 35.93 -8.84
CA GLY A 272 11.58 34.70 -8.22
C GLY A 272 12.68 33.83 -7.61
N ILE A 273 12.41 32.53 -7.46
CA ILE A 273 13.39 31.56 -6.93
C ILE A 273 13.70 30.52 -8.00
N GLN A 274 14.99 30.39 -8.33
CA GLN A 274 15.54 29.43 -9.27
C GLN A 274 16.02 28.18 -8.53
N PHE A 275 15.53 27.03 -8.94
CA PHE A 275 15.88 25.72 -8.40
C PHE A 275 16.59 24.89 -9.47
N GLY A 276 17.77 24.36 -9.17
CA GLY A 276 18.46 23.40 -10.02
C GLY A 276 17.63 22.12 -10.24
N ALA A 277 17.83 21.45 -11.37
CA ALA A 277 17.02 20.31 -11.79
C ALA A 277 17.11 19.09 -10.86
N SER A 278 18.22 18.94 -10.13
CA SER A 278 18.47 17.89 -9.14
C SER A 278 17.99 18.24 -7.73
N VAL A 279 17.52 19.47 -7.48
CA VAL A 279 16.94 19.86 -6.18
C VAL A 279 15.76 18.95 -5.84
N THR A 280 15.73 18.43 -4.61
CA THR A 280 14.68 17.51 -4.16
C THR A 280 13.36 18.23 -3.93
N VAL A 281 12.25 17.51 -4.03
CA VAL A 281 10.90 18.06 -3.76
C VAL A 281 10.75 18.45 -2.29
N ALA A 282 11.43 17.76 -1.35
CA ALA A 282 11.51 18.16 0.05
C ALA A 282 12.26 19.50 0.23
N THR A 283 13.36 19.71 -0.50
CA THR A 283 14.08 21.00 -0.50
C THR A 283 13.20 22.11 -1.08
N LEU A 284 12.56 21.88 -2.23
CA LEU A 284 11.60 22.82 -2.83
C LEU A 284 10.52 23.26 -1.83
N ASP A 285 9.85 22.30 -1.19
CA ASP A 285 8.82 22.57 -0.18
C ASP A 285 9.36 23.42 0.98
N SER A 286 10.52 23.05 1.54
CA SER A 286 11.13 23.80 2.65
C SER A 286 11.53 25.23 2.28
N THR A 287 12.09 25.45 1.09
CA THR A 287 12.48 26.79 0.60
C THR A 287 11.26 27.66 0.34
N LEU A 288 10.21 27.11 -0.28
CA LEU A 288 8.98 27.86 -0.55
C LEU A 288 8.23 28.20 0.75
N LYS A 289 8.20 27.29 1.74
CA LYS A 289 7.66 27.59 3.09
C LYS A 289 8.40 28.74 3.79
N ALA A 290 9.73 28.76 3.72
CA ALA A 290 10.52 29.87 4.24
C ALA A 290 10.16 31.18 3.51
N ALA A 291 10.16 31.19 2.18
CA ALA A 291 9.85 32.37 1.38
C ALA A 291 8.43 32.92 1.64
N VAL A 292 7.42 32.04 1.81
CA VAL A 292 6.04 32.41 2.19
C VAL A 292 5.97 33.04 3.59
N THR A 293 6.89 32.69 4.48
CA THR A 293 6.96 33.24 5.86
C THR A 293 7.71 34.58 5.89
N GLU A 294 8.71 34.76 5.03
CA GLU A 294 9.61 35.92 5.02
C GLU A 294 9.10 37.11 4.18
N LEU A 295 8.21 36.88 3.21
CA LEU A 295 7.87 37.86 2.17
C LEU A 295 6.38 38.24 2.18
N PRO A 296 6.01 39.40 1.57
CA PRO A 296 4.63 39.80 1.46
C PRO A 296 3.75 38.75 0.77
N GLU A 297 2.50 38.61 1.23
CA GLU A 297 1.51 37.69 0.63
C GLU A 297 1.41 37.91 -0.89
N GLU A 298 1.37 39.17 -1.34
CA GLU A 298 1.26 39.52 -2.75
C GLU A 298 2.40 38.97 -3.64
N GLN A 299 3.61 38.74 -3.10
CA GLN A 299 4.74 38.17 -3.84
C GLN A 299 4.78 36.64 -3.81
N THR A 300 3.98 36.00 -2.94
CA THR A 300 4.13 34.59 -2.56
C THR A 300 2.88 33.73 -2.80
N ARG A 301 1.88 34.24 -3.53
CA ARG A 301 0.65 33.47 -3.84
C ARG A 301 0.95 32.21 -4.65
N ILE A 302 1.86 32.31 -5.63
CA ILE A 302 2.33 31.15 -6.40
C ILE A 302 3.00 30.13 -5.46
N PHE A 303 3.95 30.58 -4.63
CA PHE A 303 4.68 29.70 -3.70
C PHE A 303 3.74 29.03 -2.69
N SER A 304 2.72 29.74 -2.19
CA SER A 304 1.72 29.22 -1.26
C SER A 304 0.93 28.05 -1.87
N ALA A 305 0.53 28.15 -3.14
CA ALA A 305 -0.16 27.06 -3.84
C ALA A 305 0.75 25.85 -4.10
N PHE A 306 2.04 26.07 -4.38
CA PHE A 306 3.02 24.97 -4.43
C PHE A 306 3.13 24.28 -3.08
N VAL A 307 3.25 25.01 -1.97
CA VAL A 307 3.29 24.45 -0.61
C VAL A 307 2.02 23.64 -0.27
N GLU A 308 0.84 24.16 -0.62
CA GLU A 308 -0.43 23.44 -0.41
C GLU A 308 -0.50 22.13 -1.20
N MET A 309 -0.07 22.15 -2.47
CA MET A 309 -0.05 20.95 -3.33
C MET A 309 1.04 19.95 -2.94
N LEU A 310 2.21 20.42 -2.50
CA LEU A 310 3.35 19.59 -2.11
C LEU A 310 3.08 18.76 -0.84
N ARG A 311 2.17 19.20 0.03
CA ARG A 311 1.63 18.38 1.14
C ARG A 311 1.15 17.01 0.63
N TRP A 312 0.46 17.00 -0.51
CA TRP A 312 -0.15 15.83 -1.14
C TRP A 312 0.72 15.18 -2.24
N PHE A 313 1.94 15.68 -2.47
CA PHE A 313 2.89 15.13 -3.44
C PHE A 313 3.64 13.95 -2.83
N GLY A 314 3.33 12.73 -3.28
CA GLY A 314 4.00 11.51 -2.81
C GLY A 314 3.96 11.34 -1.29
N CYS A 315 5.02 10.77 -0.73
CA CYS A 315 5.27 10.70 0.71
C CYS A 315 6.63 11.30 1.07
N HIS A 316 6.93 11.44 2.36
CA HIS A 316 8.20 11.99 2.84
C HIS A 316 9.43 11.27 2.24
N GLN A 317 9.43 9.93 2.20
CA GLN A 317 10.52 9.13 1.64
C GLN A 317 10.74 9.38 0.14
N ILE A 318 9.66 9.64 -0.60
CA ILE A 318 9.71 9.97 -2.04
C ILE A 318 10.14 11.42 -2.24
N ARG A 319 9.58 12.38 -1.49
CA ARG A 319 9.94 13.82 -1.58
C ARG A 319 11.41 14.09 -1.28
N ASN A 320 12.01 13.30 -0.37
CA ASN A 320 13.42 13.37 -0.01
C ASN A 320 14.40 13.05 -1.14
N VAL A 321 13.98 12.31 -2.18
CA VAL A 321 14.88 11.85 -3.26
C VAL A 321 14.38 12.24 -4.65
N ALA A 322 13.07 12.33 -4.87
CA ALA A 322 12.50 12.82 -6.11
C ALA A 322 12.90 14.29 -6.32
N SER A 323 13.35 14.63 -7.53
CA SER A 323 13.80 15.97 -7.90
C SER A 323 12.79 16.73 -8.74
N VAL A 324 12.80 18.06 -8.65
CA VAL A 324 11.89 18.93 -9.42
C VAL A 324 12.06 18.72 -10.93
N GLY A 325 13.30 18.75 -11.43
CA GLY A 325 13.60 18.51 -12.84
C GLY A 325 13.23 17.10 -13.30
N GLY A 326 13.42 16.10 -12.43
CA GLY A 326 12.94 14.73 -12.65
C GLY A 326 11.41 14.65 -12.82
N SER A 327 10.64 15.40 -12.03
CA SER A 327 9.17 15.47 -12.19
C SER A 327 8.75 16.13 -13.50
N VAL A 328 9.42 17.20 -13.90
CA VAL A 328 9.17 17.91 -15.17
C VAL A 328 9.49 17.01 -16.36
N MET A 329 10.70 16.44 -16.40
CA MET A 329 11.18 15.64 -17.54
C MET A 329 10.55 14.24 -17.62
N ALA A 330 9.98 13.72 -16.52
CA ALA A 330 9.13 12.54 -16.56
C ALA A 330 7.79 12.81 -17.30
N ALA A 331 7.37 14.07 -17.45
CA ALA A 331 6.20 14.51 -18.21
C ALA A 331 4.95 13.62 -18.03
N SER A 332 4.66 13.24 -16.77
CA SER A 332 3.49 12.44 -16.44
C SER A 332 2.21 13.24 -16.62
N ALA A 333 1.21 12.64 -17.27
CA ALA A 333 -0.14 13.19 -17.41
C ALA A 333 -0.78 13.60 -16.08
N THR A 334 -0.43 12.90 -14.99
CA THR A 334 -0.97 13.07 -13.63
C THR A 334 0.03 13.71 -12.66
N SER A 335 1.11 14.32 -13.16
CA SER A 335 2.05 15.07 -12.33
C SER A 335 1.35 16.20 -11.59
N ASP A 336 1.57 16.35 -10.28
CA ASP A 336 1.04 17.46 -9.48
C ASP A 336 1.84 18.76 -9.61
N LEU A 337 3.12 18.69 -10.02
CA LEU A 337 3.97 19.88 -10.21
C LEU A 337 3.77 20.55 -11.57
N ASN A 338 3.69 19.76 -12.64
CA ASN A 338 3.60 20.26 -14.02
C ASN A 338 2.43 21.26 -14.26
N PRO A 339 1.18 21.04 -13.80
CA PRO A 339 0.11 22.03 -13.96
C PRO A 339 0.43 23.37 -13.28
N LEU A 340 1.08 23.34 -12.11
CA LEU A 340 1.44 24.56 -11.39
C LEU A 340 2.53 25.34 -12.14
N LEU A 341 3.59 24.66 -12.56
CA LEU A 341 4.70 25.24 -13.33
C LEU A 341 4.23 25.79 -14.69
N LEU A 342 3.27 25.12 -15.33
CA LEU A 342 2.67 25.53 -16.59
C LEU A 342 1.77 26.76 -16.41
N ALA A 343 0.98 26.81 -15.34
CA ALA A 343 0.08 27.92 -15.05
C ALA A 343 0.82 29.19 -14.60
N CYS A 344 1.95 29.08 -13.89
CA CYS A 344 2.78 30.24 -13.52
C CYS A 344 3.77 30.64 -14.62
N GLY A 345 3.82 29.90 -15.74
CA GLY A 345 4.72 30.20 -16.84
C GLY A 345 6.20 30.13 -16.45
N ALA A 346 6.56 29.14 -15.62
CA ALA A 346 7.92 28.95 -15.11
C ALA A 346 8.97 28.96 -16.23
N VAL A 347 10.17 29.48 -15.95
CA VAL A 347 11.25 29.58 -16.95
C VAL A 347 12.30 28.52 -16.68
N LEU A 348 12.58 27.67 -17.66
CA LEU A 348 13.55 26.59 -17.58
C LEU A 348 14.85 27.00 -18.28
N GLU A 349 15.98 26.77 -17.64
CA GLU A 349 17.29 26.83 -18.26
C GLU A 349 17.66 25.44 -18.79
N VAL A 350 17.96 25.33 -20.08
CA VAL A 350 18.48 24.10 -20.69
C VAL A 350 19.88 24.33 -21.24
N ALA A 351 20.73 23.32 -21.10
CA ALA A 351 22.07 23.29 -21.67
C ALA A 351 22.17 22.21 -22.74
N HIS A 352 22.61 22.60 -23.93
CA HIS A 352 22.87 21.69 -25.04
C HIS A 352 24.26 21.04 -24.88
N THR A 353 24.44 19.84 -25.45
CA THR A 353 25.69 19.06 -25.37
C THR A 353 26.95 19.76 -25.91
N ASP A 354 26.84 20.88 -26.61
CA ASP A 354 27.99 21.74 -27.01
C ASP A 354 28.29 22.91 -26.05
N GLY A 355 27.60 22.96 -24.90
CA GLY A 355 27.76 24.00 -23.88
C GLY A 355 26.89 25.24 -24.07
N ARG A 356 26.17 25.39 -25.20
CA ARG A 356 25.20 26.50 -25.36
C ARG A 356 24.06 26.35 -24.37
N ARG A 357 23.65 27.46 -23.76
CA ARG A 357 22.47 27.52 -22.87
C ARG A 357 21.36 28.37 -23.50
N ARG A 358 20.10 28.01 -23.24
CA ARG A 358 18.92 28.83 -23.58
C ARG A 358 17.84 28.71 -22.50
N PHE A 359 16.94 29.68 -22.51
CA PHE A 359 15.79 29.72 -21.61
C PHE A 359 14.50 29.39 -22.38
N LEU A 360 13.65 28.57 -21.76
CA LEU A 360 12.35 28.15 -22.29
C LEU A 360 11.27 28.57 -21.29
N LYS A 361 10.24 29.31 -21.73
CA LYS A 361 9.04 29.53 -20.91
C LYS A 361 8.15 28.29 -20.99
N MET A 362 7.64 27.80 -19.86
CA MET A 362 6.67 26.72 -19.85
C MET A 362 5.31 27.26 -20.31
N ASP A 363 4.83 26.81 -21.46
CA ASP A 363 3.55 27.20 -22.05
C ASP A 363 2.81 25.98 -22.63
N ALA A 364 1.62 26.18 -23.21
CA ALA A 364 0.79 25.13 -23.79
C ALA A 364 1.50 24.25 -24.86
N SER A 365 2.66 24.66 -25.37
CA SER A 365 3.49 23.90 -26.31
C SER A 365 4.61 23.09 -25.65
N PHE A 366 4.86 23.24 -24.35
CA PHE A 366 6.00 22.62 -23.66
C PHE A 366 5.90 21.09 -23.58
N PHE A 367 4.75 20.56 -23.18
CA PHE A 367 4.48 19.12 -23.21
C PHE A 367 3.99 18.72 -24.60
N LYS A 368 4.49 17.59 -25.12
CA LYS A 368 4.17 17.10 -26.48
C LYS A 368 3.39 15.79 -26.48
N ASP A 369 3.63 14.93 -25.49
CA ASP A 369 2.97 13.65 -25.28
C ASP A 369 3.31 13.16 -23.85
N SER A 370 2.74 12.03 -23.44
CA SER A 370 3.12 11.33 -22.22
C SER A 370 4.62 11.00 -22.22
N GLY A 371 5.36 11.52 -21.23
CA GLY A 371 6.81 11.32 -21.16
C GLY A 371 7.63 12.09 -22.19
N ARG A 372 7.05 13.11 -22.88
CA ARG A 372 7.76 13.93 -23.88
C ARG A 372 7.55 15.44 -23.69
N THR A 373 8.64 16.18 -23.68
CA THR A 373 8.68 17.65 -23.64
C THR A 373 9.19 18.23 -24.97
N CYS A 374 9.28 19.56 -25.08
CA CYS A 374 9.90 20.28 -26.19
C CYS A 374 11.43 20.44 -26.07
N VAL A 375 12.04 19.95 -25.00
CA VAL A 375 13.49 19.97 -24.77
C VAL A 375 14.16 19.03 -25.79
N ASP A 376 15.25 19.47 -26.41
CA ASP A 376 15.95 18.67 -27.41
C ASP A 376 16.58 17.41 -26.75
N PRO A 377 16.58 16.23 -27.41
CA PRO A 377 17.29 15.05 -26.89
C PRO A 377 18.78 15.29 -26.60
N ALA A 378 19.42 16.25 -27.27
CA ALA A 378 20.80 16.71 -27.04
C ALA A 378 20.91 17.84 -26.00
N GLU A 379 19.83 18.15 -25.27
CA GLU A 379 19.80 19.07 -24.14
C GLU A 379 19.55 18.37 -22.81
N ILE A 380 19.92 19.05 -21.72
CA ILE A 380 19.56 18.70 -20.34
C ILE A 380 18.92 19.89 -19.66
N LEU A 381 18.00 19.61 -18.73
CA LEU A 381 17.42 20.62 -17.85
C LEU A 381 18.43 20.97 -16.74
N VAL A 382 18.81 22.25 -16.64
CA VAL A 382 19.76 22.76 -15.65
C VAL A 382 19.01 23.31 -14.44
N SER A 383 18.03 24.20 -14.66
CA SER A 383 17.30 24.89 -13.59
C SER A 383 15.88 25.29 -14.00
N ILE A 384 15.06 25.61 -13.00
CA ILE A 384 13.66 26.03 -13.13
C ILE A 384 13.44 27.26 -12.22
N LEU A 385 13.08 28.39 -12.81
CA LEU A 385 12.66 29.61 -12.12
C LEU A 385 11.15 29.58 -11.88
N ILE A 386 10.75 29.59 -10.61
CA ILE A 386 9.36 29.85 -10.19
C ILE A 386 9.26 31.35 -9.86
N PRO A 387 8.41 32.12 -10.56
CA PRO A 387 8.35 33.57 -10.38
C PRO A 387 7.67 33.97 -9.07
N PHE A 388 7.97 35.19 -8.59
CA PHE A 388 7.11 35.87 -7.62
C PHE A 388 5.76 36.22 -8.26
N SER A 389 4.71 36.36 -7.44
CA SER A 389 3.43 36.87 -7.92
C SER A 389 3.33 38.40 -7.87
N GLU A 390 2.42 38.97 -8.66
CA GLU A 390 2.10 40.40 -8.64
C GLU A 390 0.88 40.75 -7.75
N LYS A 391 0.74 42.03 -7.39
CA LYS A 391 -0.30 42.54 -6.48
C LYS A 391 -1.74 42.15 -6.87
N ASN A 392 -2.08 42.22 -8.16
CA ASN A 392 -3.40 41.87 -8.69
C ASN A 392 -3.44 40.46 -9.33
N GLU A 393 -2.43 39.62 -9.07
CA GLU A 393 -2.34 38.26 -9.54
C GLU A 393 -2.74 37.26 -8.45
N PHE A 394 -3.56 36.27 -8.80
CA PHE A 394 -4.02 35.22 -7.89
C PHE A 394 -3.71 33.85 -8.47
N PHE A 395 -3.24 32.93 -7.63
CA PHE A 395 -2.77 31.62 -8.05
C PHE A 395 -3.18 30.55 -7.03
N TYR A 396 -3.78 29.45 -7.51
CA TYR A 396 -4.20 28.32 -6.67
C TYR A 396 -4.00 26.98 -7.38
N GLY A 397 -3.74 25.93 -6.59
CA GLY A 397 -3.60 24.55 -7.05
C GLY A 397 -4.74 23.67 -6.55
N PHE A 398 -5.12 22.65 -7.31
CA PHE A 398 -6.16 21.69 -6.93
C PHE A 398 -5.75 20.25 -7.26
N LYS A 399 -6.13 19.31 -6.40
CA LYS A 399 -5.90 17.87 -6.57
C LYS A 399 -7.13 17.07 -6.12
N GLN A 400 -7.46 16.03 -6.89
CA GLN A 400 -8.37 14.96 -6.47
C GLN A 400 -7.76 13.61 -6.85
N ALA A 401 -7.77 12.67 -5.89
CA ALA A 401 -7.27 11.30 -6.01
C ALA A 401 -8.23 10.33 -5.29
N HIS A 402 -7.94 9.03 -5.24
CA HIS A 402 -8.78 8.05 -4.53
C HIS A 402 -8.59 8.13 -3.00
N ARG A 403 -7.37 8.45 -2.56
CA ARG A 403 -7.03 8.84 -1.18
C ARG A 403 -6.30 10.20 -1.18
N LYS A 404 -6.29 10.91 -0.06
CA LYS A 404 -5.71 12.27 0.01
C LYS A 404 -4.18 12.24 -0.11
N GLU A 405 -3.54 11.31 0.59
CA GLU A 405 -2.09 11.18 0.68
C GLU A 405 -1.55 10.04 -0.19
N MET A 406 -0.32 10.18 -0.70
CA MET A 406 0.40 9.11 -1.39
C MET A 406 -0.35 8.50 -2.58
N ASP A 407 -1.06 9.30 -3.37
CA ASP A 407 -1.85 8.80 -4.51
C ASP A 407 -1.67 9.68 -5.76
N SER A 408 -1.86 9.06 -6.93
CA SER A 408 -1.84 9.73 -8.22
C SER A 408 -3.13 10.52 -8.43
N SER A 409 -3.03 11.68 -9.04
CA SER A 409 -4.20 12.52 -9.29
C SER A 409 -5.09 11.95 -10.39
N ILE A 410 -6.39 11.83 -10.09
CA ILE A 410 -7.47 11.55 -11.05
C ILE A 410 -7.63 12.79 -11.96
N VAL A 411 -7.69 13.97 -11.34
CA VAL A 411 -7.52 15.28 -11.97
C VAL A 411 -6.77 16.18 -11.00
N ASN A 412 -5.86 16.99 -11.53
CA ASN A 412 -5.23 18.09 -10.82
C ASN A 412 -5.20 19.35 -11.71
N ALA A 413 -4.97 20.51 -11.10
CA ALA A 413 -4.93 21.78 -11.82
C ALA A 413 -4.00 22.80 -11.16
N GLY A 414 -3.44 23.68 -11.99
CA GLY A 414 -2.86 24.97 -11.59
C GLY A 414 -3.64 26.08 -12.28
N MET A 415 -4.08 27.08 -11.52
CA MET A 415 -4.91 28.16 -12.03
C MET A 415 -4.36 29.52 -11.59
N ARG A 416 -4.17 30.41 -12.57
CA ARG A 416 -3.64 31.78 -12.40
C ARG A 416 -4.56 32.78 -13.08
N VAL A 417 -4.82 33.91 -12.44
CA VAL A 417 -5.53 35.05 -13.04
C VAL A 417 -4.87 36.36 -12.61
N VAL A 418 -4.72 37.27 -13.56
CA VAL A 418 -4.37 38.68 -13.31
C VAL A 418 -5.58 39.53 -13.67
N VAL A 419 -5.91 40.52 -12.85
CA VAL A 419 -7.04 41.44 -13.10
C VAL A 419 -6.65 42.91 -13.00
N ASP A 420 -7.36 43.77 -13.72
CA ASP A 420 -7.29 45.22 -13.51
C ASP A 420 -8.10 45.68 -12.28
N ASP A 421 -8.11 46.98 -12.00
CA ASP A 421 -8.78 47.58 -10.84
C ASP A 421 -10.32 47.42 -10.85
N VAL A 422 -10.94 47.18 -12.01
CA VAL A 422 -12.39 46.88 -12.14
C VAL A 422 -12.68 45.37 -12.21
N ALA A 423 -11.70 44.54 -11.89
CA ALA A 423 -11.76 43.07 -11.84
C ALA A 423 -11.98 42.42 -13.22
N LYS A 424 -11.55 43.11 -14.28
CA LYS A 424 -11.46 42.56 -15.63
C LYS A 424 -10.21 41.70 -15.76
N VAL A 425 -10.36 40.50 -16.30
CA VAL A 425 -9.26 39.56 -16.55
C VAL A 425 -8.31 40.13 -17.60
N THR A 426 -7.07 40.42 -17.22
CA THR A 426 -6.00 40.82 -18.13
C THR A 426 -5.19 39.63 -18.62
N GLU A 427 -4.95 38.66 -17.73
CA GLU A 427 -4.34 37.37 -18.06
C GLU A 427 -5.05 36.22 -17.32
N LEU A 428 -5.11 35.06 -17.96
CA LEU A 428 -5.66 33.83 -17.39
C LEU A 428 -4.81 32.64 -17.82
N SER A 429 -4.54 31.70 -16.91
CA SER A 429 -3.82 30.47 -17.23
C SER A 429 -4.43 29.31 -16.44
N LEU A 430 -5.02 28.35 -17.17
CA LEU A 430 -5.75 27.21 -16.62
C LEU A 430 -5.09 25.92 -17.13
N ALA A 431 -4.23 25.33 -16.30
CA ALA A 431 -3.51 24.11 -16.63
C ALA A 431 -4.08 22.91 -15.86
N PHE A 432 -4.17 21.75 -16.51
CA PHE A 432 -4.78 20.54 -15.96
C PHE A 432 -3.92 19.30 -16.26
N GLY A 433 -3.95 18.34 -15.34
CA GLY A 433 -3.48 16.96 -15.53
C GLY A 433 -4.58 15.94 -15.26
N GLY A 434 -4.38 14.70 -15.70
CA GLY A 434 -5.35 13.61 -15.62
C GLY A 434 -6.49 13.67 -16.65
N VAL A 435 -6.58 14.75 -17.44
CA VAL A 435 -7.63 14.98 -18.45
C VAL A 435 -7.16 14.82 -19.91
N ALA A 436 -5.90 14.42 -20.10
CA ALA A 436 -5.31 14.05 -21.38
C ALA A 436 -4.16 13.04 -21.15
N ASN A 437 -3.46 12.63 -22.20
CA ASN A 437 -2.22 11.85 -22.15
C ASN A 437 -1.00 12.65 -21.62
N MET A 438 -1.14 13.97 -21.45
CA MET A 438 -0.12 14.89 -20.93
C MET A 438 -0.77 16.00 -20.10
N THR A 439 0.04 16.85 -19.46
CA THR A 439 -0.46 18.10 -18.88
C THR A 439 -0.82 19.09 -20.00
N VAL A 440 -2.01 19.69 -19.92
CA VAL A 440 -2.58 20.56 -20.97
C VAL A 440 -3.06 21.90 -20.39
N MET A 441 -3.27 22.90 -21.25
CA MET A 441 -3.94 24.15 -20.89
C MET A 441 -5.27 24.29 -21.63
N ALA A 442 -6.29 24.85 -20.97
CA ALA A 442 -7.57 25.17 -21.59
C ALA A 442 -7.46 26.47 -22.40
N THR A 443 -6.74 26.41 -23.53
CA THR A 443 -6.32 27.61 -24.29
C THR A 443 -7.49 28.37 -24.93
N SER A 444 -8.53 27.67 -25.39
CA SER A 444 -9.70 28.32 -26.01
C SER A 444 -10.51 29.04 -24.94
N THR A 445 -10.69 28.40 -23.80
CA THR A 445 -11.33 28.95 -22.61
C THR A 445 -10.57 30.17 -22.10
N MET A 446 -9.25 30.07 -21.94
CA MET A 446 -8.39 31.18 -21.49
C MET A 446 -8.56 32.42 -22.38
N LYS A 447 -8.52 32.23 -23.71
CA LYS A 447 -8.69 33.31 -24.68
C LYS A 447 -10.08 33.97 -24.57
N GLU A 448 -11.13 33.17 -24.45
CA GLU A 448 -12.52 33.63 -24.41
C GLU A 448 -12.93 34.31 -23.10
N LEU A 449 -12.23 34.05 -22.00
CA LEU A 449 -12.47 34.70 -20.70
C LEU A 449 -11.55 35.90 -20.46
N THR A 450 -10.47 36.05 -21.25
CA THR A 450 -9.62 37.25 -21.21
C THR A 450 -10.43 38.46 -21.66
N GLY A 451 -10.43 39.52 -20.86
CA GLY A 451 -11.24 40.72 -21.06
C GLY A 451 -12.65 40.67 -20.46
N CYS A 452 -13.11 39.54 -19.91
CA CYS A 452 -14.34 39.47 -19.13
C CYS A 452 -14.12 39.97 -17.69
N VAL A 453 -15.20 40.37 -17.00
CA VAL A 453 -15.17 40.78 -15.57
C VAL A 453 -15.41 39.57 -14.68
N TRP A 454 -14.75 39.49 -13.51
CA TRP A 454 -14.83 38.36 -12.58
C TRP A 454 -16.19 38.27 -11.83
N ASN A 455 -17.24 37.86 -12.54
CA ASN A 455 -18.64 37.82 -12.07
C ASN A 455 -19.32 36.47 -12.39
N GLU A 456 -20.62 36.32 -12.06
CA GLU A 456 -21.38 35.08 -12.31
C GLU A 456 -21.53 34.75 -13.80
N GLU A 457 -21.49 35.75 -14.69
CA GLU A 457 -21.52 35.56 -16.15
C GLU A 457 -20.23 34.91 -16.67
N LEU A 458 -19.07 35.39 -16.21
CA LEU A 458 -17.76 34.77 -16.48
C LEU A 458 -17.73 33.32 -15.99
N LEU A 459 -18.26 33.06 -14.78
CA LEU A 459 -18.37 31.70 -14.25
C LEU A 459 -19.22 30.81 -15.17
N SER A 460 -20.39 31.26 -15.61
CA SER A 460 -21.25 30.48 -16.52
C SER A 460 -20.53 30.19 -17.84
N LYS A 461 -19.95 31.22 -18.47
CA LYS A 461 -19.18 31.07 -19.73
C LYS A 461 -18.02 30.09 -19.57
N ALA A 462 -17.32 30.11 -18.44
CA ALA A 462 -16.22 29.21 -18.15
C ALA A 462 -16.66 27.74 -18.00
N CYS A 463 -17.78 27.49 -17.30
CA CYS A 463 -18.34 26.15 -17.13
C CYS A 463 -18.67 25.50 -18.47
N ASP A 464 -19.30 26.25 -19.38
CA ASP A 464 -19.65 25.76 -20.72
C ASP A 464 -18.38 25.48 -21.55
N LEU A 465 -17.46 26.44 -21.61
CA LEU A 465 -16.24 26.34 -22.42
C LEU A 465 -15.31 25.21 -21.98
N LEU A 466 -15.04 25.06 -20.68
CA LEU A 466 -14.10 24.06 -20.16
C LEU A 466 -14.44 22.62 -20.60
N THR A 467 -15.73 22.30 -20.74
CA THR A 467 -16.16 20.96 -21.16
C THR A 467 -15.93 20.69 -22.65
N SER A 468 -15.87 21.73 -23.48
CA SER A 468 -15.58 21.64 -24.91
C SER A 468 -14.09 21.72 -25.24
N ASP A 469 -13.33 22.46 -24.44
CA ASP A 469 -11.89 22.69 -24.60
C ASP A 469 -11.03 21.54 -24.02
N LEU A 470 -11.60 20.74 -23.10
CA LEU A 470 -10.98 19.57 -22.48
C LEU A 470 -11.81 18.28 -22.74
N PRO A 471 -11.96 17.85 -24.01
CA PRO A 471 -12.73 16.66 -24.34
C PRO A 471 -12.04 15.38 -23.86
N LEU A 472 -12.80 14.50 -23.21
CA LEU A 472 -12.36 13.17 -22.78
C LEU A 472 -13.20 12.09 -23.46
N ASP A 473 -12.58 11.21 -24.25
CA ASP A 473 -13.26 10.07 -24.89
C ASP A 473 -13.73 9.04 -23.84
N PRO A 474 -14.89 8.37 -24.00
CA PRO A 474 -15.35 7.30 -23.10
C PRO A 474 -14.33 6.18 -22.85
N ALA A 475 -13.48 5.85 -23.84
CA ALA A 475 -12.42 4.86 -23.75
C ALA A 475 -11.09 5.41 -23.20
N SER A 476 -11.06 6.66 -22.71
CA SER A 476 -9.84 7.29 -22.16
C SER A 476 -9.26 6.47 -21.01
N PRO A 477 -7.94 6.16 -21.02
CA PRO A 477 -7.26 5.49 -19.92
C PRO A 477 -7.55 6.13 -18.56
N GLY A 478 -7.70 5.31 -17.52
CA GLY A 478 -8.14 5.70 -16.18
C GLY A 478 -9.67 5.77 -15.99
N GLY A 479 -10.48 5.66 -17.06
CA GLY A 479 -11.94 5.62 -16.95
C GLY A 479 -12.52 6.89 -16.32
N MET A 480 -13.56 6.76 -15.49
CA MET A 480 -14.13 7.86 -14.68
C MET A 480 -14.42 9.16 -15.47
N VAL A 481 -14.80 9.05 -16.74
CA VAL A 481 -14.80 10.17 -17.70
C VAL A 481 -15.74 11.30 -17.27
N GLU A 482 -16.95 10.98 -16.83
CA GLU A 482 -17.91 11.95 -16.31
C GLU A 482 -17.40 12.66 -15.05
N TYR A 483 -16.79 11.90 -14.13
CA TYR A 483 -16.22 12.44 -12.90
C TYR A 483 -15.03 13.37 -13.20
N ARG A 484 -14.13 12.98 -14.11
CA ARG A 484 -13.01 13.83 -14.56
C ARG A 484 -13.49 15.12 -15.21
N ARG A 485 -14.49 15.07 -16.09
CA ARG A 485 -15.12 16.27 -16.68
C ARG A 485 -15.78 17.16 -15.62
N THR A 486 -16.45 16.57 -14.62
CA THR A 486 -17.04 17.32 -13.51
C THR A 486 -15.98 18.01 -12.66
N LEU A 487 -14.82 17.39 -12.47
CA LEU A 487 -13.72 17.94 -11.67
C LEU A 487 -13.07 19.18 -12.29
N THR A 488 -12.93 19.28 -13.62
CA THR A 488 -12.34 20.48 -14.26
C THR A 488 -13.19 21.73 -13.95
N VAL A 489 -14.50 21.62 -14.15
CA VAL A 489 -15.48 22.67 -13.83
C VAL A 489 -15.54 22.93 -12.32
N SER A 490 -15.51 21.88 -11.48
CA SER A 490 -15.54 22.02 -10.02
C SER A 490 -14.31 22.72 -9.45
N PHE A 491 -13.13 22.49 -10.02
CA PHE A 491 -11.90 23.20 -9.65
C PHE A 491 -11.95 24.66 -10.10
N PHE A 492 -12.43 24.95 -11.32
CA PHE A 492 -12.62 26.33 -11.75
C PHE A 492 -13.65 27.07 -10.88
N PHE A 493 -14.74 26.43 -10.47
CA PHE A 493 -15.71 27.00 -9.55
C PHE A 493 -15.10 27.35 -8.18
N LYS A 494 -14.25 26.46 -7.63
CA LYS A 494 -13.49 26.77 -6.40
C LYS A 494 -12.53 27.94 -6.61
N PHE A 495 -11.77 27.96 -7.71
CA PHE A 495 -10.88 29.05 -8.07
C PHE A 495 -11.62 30.39 -8.17
N TYR A 496 -12.75 30.40 -8.87
CA TYR A 496 -13.65 31.55 -8.99
C TYR A 496 -14.06 32.12 -7.63
N LEU A 497 -14.59 31.28 -6.73
CA LEU A 497 -15.01 31.71 -5.40
C LEU A 497 -13.83 32.19 -4.53
N THR A 498 -12.69 31.52 -4.57
CA THR A 498 -11.51 31.91 -3.78
C THR A 498 -10.95 33.26 -4.24
N VAL A 499 -10.83 33.49 -5.56
CA VAL A 499 -10.39 34.78 -6.12
C VAL A 499 -11.40 35.88 -5.78
N LEU A 500 -12.71 35.62 -5.93
CA LEU A 500 -13.77 36.57 -5.58
C LEU A 500 -13.68 37.00 -4.11
N GLN A 501 -13.44 36.05 -3.19
CA GLN A 501 -13.25 36.30 -1.76
C GLN A 501 -11.98 37.15 -1.46
N GLN A 502 -10.93 37.05 -2.27
CA GLN A 502 -9.73 37.89 -2.11
C GLN A 502 -9.93 39.30 -2.70
N LEU A 503 -10.62 39.42 -3.84
CA LEU A 503 -10.93 40.73 -4.44
C LEU A 503 -11.78 41.60 -3.49
N GLN A 504 -12.73 41.02 -2.77
CA GLN A 504 -13.52 41.70 -1.72
C GLN A 504 -12.64 42.30 -0.61
N LYS A 505 -11.63 41.55 -0.12
CA LYS A 505 -10.73 42.04 0.95
C LYS A 505 -9.84 43.19 0.48
N LEU A 506 -9.47 43.19 -0.80
CA LEU A 506 -8.51 44.12 -1.37
C LEU A 506 -9.16 45.38 -1.96
N ARG A 507 -10.49 45.42 -2.13
CA ARG A 507 -11.20 46.49 -2.86
C ARG A 507 -12.45 47.00 -2.13
N SER A 508 -12.37 48.24 -1.69
CA SER A 508 -13.50 49.02 -1.17
C SER A 508 -14.58 49.18 -2.24
N GLY A 509 -15.78 48.63 -2.04
CA GLY A 509 -16.93 48.81 -2.94
C GLY A 509 -17.15 47.71 -4.00
N CYS A 510 -16.65 46.50 -3.79
CA CYS A 510 -17.04 45.35 -4.61
C CYS A 510 -18.38 44.75 -4.12
N ASP A 511 -19.47 44.93 -4.87
CA ASP A 511 -20.83 44.49 -4.49
C ASP A 511 -21.06 42.95 -4.57
N ALA A 512 -20.09 42.18 -5.08
CA ALA A 512 -20.23 40.74 -5.27
C ALA A 512 -19.69 39.94 -4.06
N ASP A 513 -20.54 39.64 -3.07
CA ASP A 513 -20.19 38.77 -1.91
C ASP A 513 -20.26 37.26 -2.24
N VAL A 514 -19.36 36.47 -1.65
CA VAL A 514 -19.49 35.00 -1.65
C VAL A 514 -20.59 34.64 -0.66
N LYS A 515 -21.76 34.24 -1.20
CA LYS A 515 -22.95 33.81 -0.46
C LYS A 515 -22.55 32.92 0.74
N PRO A 516 -23.04 33.16 1.97
CA PRO A 516 -22.55 32.48 3.17
C PRO A 516 -22.52 30.95 3.08
N ALA A 517 -23.49 30.34 2.40
CA ALA A 517 -23.55 28.88 2.19
C ALA A 517 -22.49 28.31 1.24
N ASP A 518 -21.81 29.17 0.47
CA ASP A 518 -20.78 28.81 -0.51
C ASP A 518 -19.35 28.92 0.05
N ARG A 519 -19.14 29.70 1.11
CA ARG A 519 -17.81 29.95 1.72
C ARG A 519 -17.08 28.67 2.17
N ILE A 520 -17.80 27.57 2.38
CA ILE A 520 -17.23 26.24 2.69
C ILE A 520 -16.49 25.58 1.51
N ALA A 521 -16.70 26.05 0.28
CA ALA A 521 -16.05 25.54 -0.93
C ALA A 521 -14.61 26.05 -1.09
N THR A 522 -14.31 27.24 -0.55
CA THR A 522 -12.97 27.87 -0.58
C THR A 522 -12.08 27.47 0.60
N GLN A 523 -12.66 26.87 1.65
CA GLN A 523 -11.89 26.37 2.79
C GLN A 523 -11.05 25.15 2.41
N PRO A 524 -9.72 25.15 2.67
CA PRO A 524 -8.85 24.02 2.41
C PRO A 524 -9.23 22.80 3.26
N PHE A 525 -8.60 21.65 2.98
CA PHE A 525 -8.71 20.49 3.86
C PHE A 525 -7.71 20.61 5.02
N GLU A 526 -8.22 20.76 6.23
CA GLU A 526 -7.46 20.63 7.48
C GLU A 526 -7.65 19.23 8.05
N ARG A 527 -6.54 18.60 8.46
CA ARG A 527 -6.55 17.32 9.16
C ARG A 527 -6.85 17.61 10.64
N GLU A 528 -8.05 17.25 11.09
CA GLU A 528 -8.40 17.31 12.51
C GLU A 528 -7.48 16.35 13.30
N PRO A 529 -6.90 16.74 14.46
CA PRO A 529 -5.99 15.90 15.22
C PRO A 529 -6.62 14.55 15.59
N VAL A 530 -5.89 13.45 15.39
CA VAL A 530 -6.43 12.11 15.69
C VAL A 530 -6.46 11.86 17.19
N GLU A 531 -7.67 11.71 17.74
CA GLU A 531 -7.89 11.31 19.13
C GLU A 531 -8.57 9.94 19.23
N GLY A 532 -8.10 9.11 20.15
CA GLY A 532 -8.62 7.78 20.42
C GLY A 532 -8.83 7.57 21.90
N PHE A 533 -9.93 6.92 22.25
CA PHE A 533 -10.21 6.44 23.61
C PHE A 533 -10.48 4.94 23.54
N GLN A 534 -9.99 4.19 24.53
CA GLN A 534 -10.21 2.75 24.61
C GLN A 534 -10.66 2.39 26.03
N TRP A 535 -11.80 1.71 26.11
CA TRP A 535 -12.35 1.23 27.38
C TRP A 535 -12.40 -0.30 27.34
N PHE A 536 -11.98 -0.91 28.45
CA PHE A 536 -12.07 -2.35 28.68
C PHE A 536 -12.30 -2.59 30.18
N GLU A 537 -12.81 -3.77 30.52
CA GLU A 537 -13.02 -4.16 31.91
C GLU A 537 -11.67 -4.38 32.61
N VAL A 538 -11.39 -3.61 33.66
CA VAL A 538 -10.26 -3.88 34.55
C VAL A 538 -10.64 -5.09 35.40
N THR A 539 -9.95 -6.21 35.19
CA THR A 539 -10.16 -7.42 35.99
C THR A 539 -9.73 -7.14 37.43
N PRO A 540 -10.45 -7.64 38.46
CA PRO A 540 -9.96 -7.66 39.84
C PRO A 540 -8.56 -8.28 39.95
N GLU A 541 -7.84 -8.02 41.04
CA GLU A 541 -6.54 -8.67 41.24
C GLU A 541 -6.69 -10.20 41.11
N PRO A 542 -5.88 -10.86 40.26
CA PRO A 542 -6.04 -12.28 40.02
C PRO A 542 -5.69 -13.07 41.29
N GLU A 543 -6.34 -14.22 41.46
CA GLU A 543 -6.11 -15.16 42.57
C GLU A 543 -4.64 -15.59 42.71
N SER A 544 -3.86 -15.44 41.63
CA SER A 544 -2.41 -15.62 41.60
C SER A 544 -1.73 -14.43 40.93
N PRO A 545 -0.71 -13.80 41.58
CA PRO A 545 -0.03 -12.62 41.04
C PRO A 545 0.71 -12.90 39.71
N GLU A 546 1.11 -14.16 39.50
CA GLU A 546 1.82 -14.66 38.31
C GLU A 546 0.92 -14.75 37.07
N SER A 547 -0.40 -14.77 37.22
CA SER A 547 -1.33 -14.91 36.10
C SER A 547 -1.26 -13.73 35.13
N ALA A 548 -1.04 -14.03 33.86
CA ALA A 548 -1.13 -13.05 32.78
C ALA A 548 -2.52 -12.97 32.11
N LEU A 549 -3.50 -13.76 32.54
CA LEU A 549 -4.83 -13.81 31.90
C LEU A 549 -5.57 -12.47 32.03
N ARG A 550 -6.28 -12.04 30.98
CA ARG A 550 -6.99 -10.74 30.85
C ARG A 550 -6.13 -9.47 31.01
N ARG A 551 -4.85 -9.56 31.40
CA ARG A 551 -3.93 -8.42 31.40
C ARG A 551 -3.62 -7.96 29.95
N PRO A 552 -3.42 -6.65 29.69
CA PRO A 552 -3.03 -6.11 28.38
C PRO A 552 -1.55 -6.41 28.09
N LEU A 553 -1.20 -7.69 27.92
CA LEU A 553 0.16 -8.11 27.67
C LEU A 553 0.61 -7.66 26.28
N VAL A 554 1.84 -7.14 26.18
CA VAL A 554 2.48 -6.83 24.90
C VAL A 554 2.64 -8.12 24.08
N HIS A 555 2.33 -8.07 22.79
CA HIS A 555 2.46 -9.22 21.88
C HIS A 555 3.89 -9.81 21.96
N GLU A 556 4.06 -11.12 22.12
CA GLU A 556 5.36 -11.72 22.52
C GLU A 556 6.51 -11.43 21.53
N SER A 557 6.21 -11.37 20.23
CA SER A 557 7.17 -10.95 19.21
C SER A 557 7.33 -9.43 19.03
N ALA A 558 6.57 -8.55 19.69
CA ALA A 558 6.53 -7.11 19.38
C ALA A 558 7.91 -6.43 19.44
N TYR A 559 8.71 -6.70 20.48
CA TYR A 559 10.06 -6.15 20.60
C TYR A 559 11.04 -6.70 19.55
N LYS A 560 10.81 -7.93 19.05
CA LYS A 560 11.54 -8.53 17.92
C LYS A 560 11.11 -7.86 16.60
N GLN A 561 9.84 -7.48 16.47
CA GLN A 561 9.29 -6.80 15.30
C GLN A 561 9.76 -5.33 15.21
N THR A 562 9.91 -4.63 16.34
CA THR A 562 10.42 -3.25 16.34
C THR A 562 11.94 -3.15 16.19
N SER A 563 12.70 -4.21 16.48
CA SER A 563 14.15 -4.30 16.23
C SER A 563 14.54 -4.92 14.89
N GLY A 564 13.59 -5.53 14.17
CA GLY A 564 13.86 -6.27 12.93
C GLY A 564 14.24 -7.74 13.14
N GLU A 565 14.49 -8.17 14.38
CA GLU A 565 14.87 -9.55 14.77
C GLU A 565 13.74 -10.58 14.59
N ALA A 566 12.50 -10.15 14.30
CA ALA A 566 11.40 -11.04 13.95
C ALA A 566 11.58 -11.57 12.51
N LEU A 567 12.09 -12.80 12.38
CA LEU A 567 12.22 -13.50 11.10
C LEU A 567 10.86 -13.93 10.54
N PHE A 568 10.62 -13.58 9.29
CA PHE A 568 9.57 -14.12 8.42
C PHE A 568 10.16 -15.15 7.45
N VAL A 569 9.36 -15.81 6.61
CA VAL A 569 9.85 -16.95 5.79
C VAL A 569 10.95 -16.50 4.81
N ASN A 570 10.79 -15.35 4.15
CA ASN A 570 11.83 -14.81 3.26
C ASN A 570 13.03 -14.18 4.00
N ASP A 571 13.04 -14.15 5.34
CA ASP A 571 14.18 -13.71 6.15
C ASP A 571 15.07 -14.90 6.59
N LEU A 572 14.68 -16.13 6.27
CA LEU A 572 15.54 -17.30 6.50
C LEU A 572 16.77 -17.21 5.60
N ALA A 573 17.95 -17.37 6.20
CA ALA A 573 19.22 -17.38 5.48
C ALA A 573 19.23 -18.52 4.44
N PRO A 574 19.67 -18.28 3.20
CA PRO A 574 19.74 -19.32 2.18
C PRO A 574 20.62 -20.50 2.60
N ARG A 575 20.20 -21.73 2.33
CA ARG A 575 21.05 -22.92 2.50
C ARG A 575 22.08 -23.00 1.35
N GLN A 576 23.18 -23.71 1.58
CA GLN A 576 24.20 -23.90 0.54
C GLN A 576 23.58 -24.59 -0.69
N GLY A 577 23.79 -23.99 -1.87
CA GLY A 577 23.25 -24.51 -3.13
C GLY A 577 21.74 -24.28 -3.32
N GLU A 578 21.10 -23.43 -2.51
CA GLU A 578 19.72 -23.00 -2.73
C GLU A 578 19.53 -22.31 -4.09
N LEU A 579 18.39 -22.59 -4.74
CA LEU A 579 17.98 -22.00 -6.01
C LEU A 579 16.76 -21.11 -5.82
N TYR A 580 16.55 -20.20 -6.77
CA TYR A 580 15.41 -19.31 -6.81
C TYR A 580 14.51 -19.66 -7.99
N LEU A 581 13.22 -19.84 -7.72
CA LEU A 581 12.18 -20.07 -8.71
C LEU A 581 11.41 -18.77 -8.98
N SER A 582 11.19 -18.44 -10.25
CA SER A 582 10.24 -17.41 -10.69
C SER A 582 9.25 -18.03 -11.68
N LEU A 583 7.97 -17.70 -11.54
CA LEU A 583 6.89 -18.34 -12.27
C LEU A 583 6.65 -17.67 -13.63
N VAL A 584 6.41 -18.48 -14.66
CA VAL A 584 5.96 -18.02 -15.97
C VAL A 584 4.44 -17.94 -15.94
N LEU A 585 3.89 -16.73 -16.06
CA LEU A 585 2.48 -16.44 -15.82
C LEU A 585 1.72 -16.14 -17.11
N SER A 586 0.45 -16.57 -17.19
CA SER A 586 -0.43 -16.25 -18.30
C SER A 586 -0.62 -14.74 -18.49
N SER A 587 -0.45 -14.28 -19.74
CA SER A 587 -0.80 -12.93 -20.17
C SER A 587 -2.24 -12.78 -20.67
N LYS A 588 -3.03 -13.87 -20.72
CA LYS A 588 -4.39 -13.92 -21.28
C LYS A 588 -5.40 -14.38 -20.24
N ALA A 589 -6.62 -13.83 -20.30
CA ALA A 589 -7.73 -14.25 -19.45
C ALA A 589 -8.26 -15.65 -19.82
N HIS A 590 -8.37 -15.95 -21.12
CA HIS A 590 -8.85 -17.24 -21.62
C HIS A 590 -8.15 -17.53 -22.94
N ALA A 591 -7.40 -18.62 -23.04
CA ALA A 591 -6.68 -19.00 -24.26
C ALA A 591 -6.21 -20.46 -24.22
N ARG A 592 -6.15 -21.10 -25.38
CA ARG A 592 -5.41 -22.35 -25.57
C ARG A 592 -3.92 -22.05 -25.70
N LEU A 593 -3.08 -22.85 -25.05
CA LEU A 593 -1.62 -22.81 -25.19
C LEU A 593 -1.23 -23.52 -26.48
N VAL A 594 -0.61 -22.79 -27.41
CA VAL A 594 -0.14 -23.34 -28.69
C VAL A 594 1.30 -23.84 -28.55
N GLN A 595 2.15 -23.04 -27.91
CA GLN A 595 3.55 -23.37 -27.65
C GLN A 595 4.03 -22.67 -26.38
N VAL A 596 4.91 -23.34 -25.63
CA VAL A 596 5.68 -22.77 -24.51
C VAL A 596 7.15 -23.11 -24.78
N ASP A 597 7.95 -22.11 -25.15
CA ASP A 597 9.37 -22.28 -25.46
C ASP A 597 10.26 -21.61 -24.40
N PRO A 598 10.89 -22.39 -23.50
CA PRO A 598 11.84 -21.88 -22.52
C PRO A 598 13.26 -21.72 -23.07
N THR A 599 13.55 -22.08 -24.32
CA THR A 599 14.92 -22.09 -24.88
C THR A 599 15.65 -20.75 -24.73
N PRO A 600 15.03 -19.57 -24.98
CA PRO A 600 15.72 -18.29 -24.78
C PRO A 600 16.06 -18.01 -23.32
N ALA A 601 15.22 -18.49 -22.38
CA ALA A 601 15.45 -18.36 -20.95
C ALA A 601 16.57 -19.30 -20.46
N LEU A 602 16.58 -20.56 -20.93
CA LEU A 602 17.60 -21.56 -20.58
C LEU A 602 19.00 -21.18 -21.06
N ALA A 603 19.12 -20.33 -22.08
CA ALA A 603 20.39 -19.79 -22.55
C ALA A 603 20.95 -18.62 -21.69
N MET A 604 20.20 -18.12 -20.70
CA MET A 604 20.61 -16.97 -19.89
C MET A 604 21.57 -17.36 -18.76
N PRO A 605 22.57 -16.51 -18.42
CA PRO A 605 23.48 -16.78 -17.31
C PRO A 605 22.77 -17.00 -15.96
N GLY A 606 23.25 -17.99 -15.21
CA GLY A 606 22.72 -18.34 -13.88
C GLY A 606 21.44 -19.19 -13.89
N VAL A 607 20.80 -19.38 -15.05
CA VAL A 607 19.63 -20.27 -15.20
C VAL A 607 20.07 -21.74 -15.10
N VAL A 608 19.25 -22.54 -14.43
CA VAL A 608 19.50 -23.95 -14.16
C VAL A 608 18.54 -24.85 -14.93
N ASP A 609 17.24 -24.56 -14.90
CA ASP A 609 16.23 -25.36 -15.59
C ASP A 609 14.88 -24.62 -15.71
N PHE A 610 13.98 -25.18 -16.51
CA PHE A 610 12.56 -24.89 -16.56
C PHE A 610 11.77 -26.05 -15.95
N VAL A 611 10.75 -25.74 -15.16
CA VAL A 611 9.86 -26.70 -14.51
C VAL A 611 8.42 -26.43 -14.97
N SER A 612 7.72 -27.50 -15.31
CA SER A 612 6.43 -27.52 -15.99
C SER A 612 5.51 -28.60 -15.42
N HIS A 613 4.32 -28.78 -15.99
CA HIS A 613 3.42 -29.88 -15.62
C HIS A 613 4.03 -31.28 -15.88
N LEU A 614 5.01 -31.41 -16.77
CA LEU A 614 5.69 -32.68 -17.10
C LEU A 614 6.60 -33.16 -15.97
N ASP A 615 7.02 -32.26 -15.08
CA ASP A 615 7.94 -32.54 -13.98
C ASP A 615 7.22 -32.95 -12.69
N ILE A 616 5.88 -33.01 -12.70
CA ILE A 616 5.04 -33.35 -11.54
C ILE A 616 4.93 -34.89 -11.44
N PRO A 617 5.51 -35.54 -10.42
CA PRO A 617 5.48 -37.00 -10.31
C PRO A 617 4.13 -37.55 -9.80
N GLY A 618 3.31 -36.71 -9.16
CA GLY A 618 1.98 -37.04 -8.66
C GLY A 618 0.84 -36.41 -9.48
N SER A 619 -0.08 -35.72 -8.81
CA SER A 619 -1.23 -35.06 -9.42
C SER A 619 -0.95 -33.58 -9.72
N ASN A 620 -1.12 -33.14 -10.97
CA ASN A 620 -1.15 -31.69 -11.28
C ASN A 620 -2.39 -30.99 -10.67
N ASN A 621 -3.47 -31.73 -10.41
CA ASN A 621 -4.71 -31.18 -9.85
C ASN A 621 -4.64 -31.07 -8.31
N TRP A 622 -5.02 -29.90 -7.79
CA TRP A 622 -5.08 -29.58 -6.35
C TRP A 622 -6.29 -28.71 -6.01
N GLY A 623 -6.58 -28.58 -4.71
CA GLY A 623 -7.68 -27.78 -4.17
C GLY A 623 -8.24 -28.38 -2.87
N LEU A 624 -8.92 -27.55 -2.06
CA LEU A 624 -9.34 -27.92 -0.69
C LEU A 624 -10.60 -28.79 -0.68
N HIS A 625 -11.65 -28.37 -1.39
CA HIS A 625 -12.94 -29.08 -1.46
C HIS A 625 -13.13 -29.80 -2.80
N VAL A 626 -12.74 -29.13 -3.89
CA VAL A 626 -12.72 -29.66 -5.25
C VAL A 626 -11.28 -29.52 -5.76
N LYS A 627 -10.78 -30.52 -6.48
CA LYS A 627 -9.43 -30.50 -7.08
C LYS A 627 -9.48 -29.93 -8.51
N ASP A 628 -9.89 -28.68 -8.61
CA ASP A 628 -10.15 -27.96 -9.87
C ASP A 628 -9.13 -26.84 -10.15
N ASN A 629 -8.07 -26.71 -9.34
CA ASN A 629 -6.90 -25.91 -9.68
C ASN A 629 -5.79 -26.84 -10.22
N VAL A 630 -4.92 -26.31 -11.08
CA VAL A 630 -3.69 -26.98 -11.55
C VAL A 630 -2.46 -26.31 -10.95
N VAL A 631 -1.35 -27.04 -10.78
CA VAL A 631 -0.05 -26.46 -10.39
C VAL A 631 0.51 -25.64 -11.56
N PHE A 632 0.47 -26.23 -12.76
CA PHE A 632 0.85 -25.59 -14.01
C PHE A 632 -0.20 -25.87 -15.09
N ALA A 633 -0.49 -24.89 -15.94
CA ALA A 633 -1.33 -25.05 -17.12
C ALA A 633 -0.76 -26.10 -18.09
N VAL A 634 -1.66 -26.76 -18.82
CA VAL A 634 -1.34 -27.82 -19.79
C VAL A 634 -1.78 -27.35 -21.18
N ASP A 635 -3.07 -27.52 -21.51
CA ASP A 635 -3.62 -27.16 -22.81
C ASP A 635 -4.24 -25.74 -22.86
N GLU A 636 -4.65 -25.21 -21.70
CA GLU A 636 -5.45 -23.98 -21.61
C GLU A 636 -5.06 -23.13 -20.38
N VAL A 637 -5.12 -21.82 -20.56
CA VAL A 637 -5.11 -20.83 -19.47
C VAL A 637 -6.51 -20.25 -19.29
N VAL A 638 -7.03 -20.33 -18.07
CA VAL A 638 -8.37 -19.90 -17.65
C VAL A 638 -8.40 -18.58 -16.89
N HIS A 639 -7.24 -18.00 -16.56
CA HIS A 639 -7.15 -16.62 -16.08
C HIS A 639 -5.80 -15.97 -16.37
N GLN A 640 -5.77 -14.63 -16.40
CA GLN A 640 -4.51 -13.88 -16.43
C GLN A 640 -3.78 -14.08 -15.10
N GLY A 641 -2.48 -14.35 -15.15
CA GLY A 641 -1.69 -14.70 -13.97
C GLY A 641 -1.61 -16.21 -13.66
N GLN A 642 -2.30 -17.10 -14.39
CA GLN A 642 -2.18 -18.53 -14.13
C GLN A 642 -0.74 -19.03 -14.39
N PRO A 643 -0.12 -19.83 -13.49
CA PRO A 643 1.18 -20.44 -13.74
C PRO A 643 1.15 -21.40 -14.94
N ILE A 644 2.10 -21.24 -15.84
CA ILE A 644 2.35 -22.11 -17.00
C ILE A 644 3.58 -23.00 -16.75
N GLY A 645 4.55 -22.48 -16.01
CA GLY A 645 5.77 -23.15 -15.59
C GLY A 645 6.55 -22.25 -14.64
N GLY A 646 7.83 -22.54 -14.43
CA GLY A 646 8.75 -21.66 -13.70
C GLY A 646 10.21 -21.89 -14.07
N ILE A 647 11.00 -20.83 -14.00
CA ILE A 647 12.45 -20.87 -14.25
C ILE A 647 13.19 -20.91 -12.91
N LEU A 648 14.15 -21.83 -12.79
CA LEU A 648 15.11 -21.88 -11.70
C LEU A 648 16.42 -21.20 -12.08
N ALA A 649 16.97 -20.40 -11.17
CA ALA A 649 18.29 -19.80 -11.31
C ALA A 649 19.04 -19.74 -9.96
N ASP A 650 20.33 -19.42 -10.05
CA ASP A 650 21.23 -19.15 -8.93
C ASP A 650 20.82 -17.97 -8.04
N THR A 651 20.09 -16.99 -8.59
CA THR A 651 19.63 -15.78 -7.89
C THR A 651 18.19 -15.44 -8.28
N GLN A 652 17.45 -14.80 -7.37
CA GLN A 652 16.08 -14.34 -7.63
C GLN A 652 16.01 -13.41 -8.85
N VAL A 653 17.01 -12.54 -9.03
CA VAL A 653 17.06 -11.60 -10.15
C VAL A 653 17.25 -12.32 -11.50
N ASN A 654 18.11 -13.35 -11.56
CA ASN A 654 18.28 -14.12 -12.78
C ASN A 654 17.01 -14.93 -13.11
N ALA A 655 16.37 -15.56 -12.11
CA ALA A 655 15.10 -16.26 -12.30
C ALA A 655 13.99 -15.34 -12.83
N GLN A 656 13.81 -14.16 -12.23
CA GLN A 656 12.82 -13.16 -12.65
C GLN A 656 13.08 -12.59 -14.05
N ARG A 657 14.35 -12.41 -14.44
CA ARG A 657 14.73 -11.96 -15.79
C ARG A 657 14.46 -13.06 -16.82
N ALA A 658 14.83 -14.31 -16.51
CA ALA A 658 14.68 -15.44 -17.42
C ALA A 658 13.22 -15.90 -17.58
N ALA A 659 12.38 -15.82 -16.54
CA ALA A 659 10.94 -16.09 -16.65
C ALA A 659 10.24 -15.16 -17.67
N GLN A 660 10.77 -13.97 -17.93
CA GLN A 660 10.27 -13.03 -18.95
C GLN A 660 10.77 -13.35 -20.37
N ALA A 661 11.79 -14.20 -20.51
CA ALA A 661 12.34 -14.63 -21.80
C ALA A 661 11.68 -15.93 -22.34
N VAL A 662 10.81 -16.57 -21.55
CA VAL A 662 10.03 -17.72 -22.01
C VAL A 662 8.95 -17.24 -22.99
N VAL A 663 8.97 -17.78 -24.20
CA VAL A 663 8.02 -17.42 -25.26
C VAL A 663 6.77 -18.29 -25.09
N VAL A 664 5.59 -17.66 -25.06
CA VAL A 664 4.30 -18.35 -24.98
C VAL A 664 3.39 -17.89 -26.10
N GLU A 665 2.96 -18.84 -26.92
CA GLU A 665 2.00 -18.62 -28.00
C GLU A 665 0.59 -19.03 -27.56
N TYR A 666 -0.39 -18.17 -27.86
CA TYR A 666 -1.76 -18.29 -27.40
C TYR A 666 -2.74 -18.26 -28.57
N ASP A 667 -3.71 -19.16 -28.56
CA ASP A 667 -4.94 -19.06 -29.34
C ASP A 667 -6.04 -18.50 -28.42
N VAL A 668 -6.34 -17.21 -28.58
CA VAL A 668 -7.12 -16.43 -27.60
C VAL A 668 -8.62 -16.73 -27.73
N MET A 669 -9.24 -17.05 -26.60
CA MET A 669 -10.66 -17.38 -26.52
C MET A 669 -11.47 -16.28 -25.83
N GLU A 670 -12.76 -16.21 -26.13
CA GLU A 670 -13.70 -15.27 -25.54
C GLU A 670 -13.88 -15.56 -24.02
N PRO A 671 -13.55 -14.62 -23.11
CA PRO A 671 -13.62 -14.87 -21.68
C PRO A 671 -15.02 -14.62 -21.09
N VAL A 672 -15.22 -15.02 -19.84
CA VAL A 672 -16.34 -14.65 -18.98
C VAL A 672 -15.78 -13.85 -17.80
N ILE A 673 -16.03 -12.54 -17.72
CA ILE A 673 -15.35 -11.69 -16.72
C ILE A 673 -16.30 -11.25 -15.60
N THR A 674 -17.46 -10.71 -15.95
CA THR A 674 -18.40 -10.14 -14.97
C THR A 674 -19.41 -11.17 -14.48
N ILE A 675 -20.06 -10.86 -13.35
CA ILE A 675 -21.22 -11.62 -12.86
C ILE A 675 -22.34 -11.64 -13.90
N ALA A 676 -22.56 -10.52 -14.61
CA ALA A 676 -23.57 -10.43 -15.67
C ALA A 676 -23.25 -11.36 -16.85
N ASP A 677 -21.99 -11.45 -17.28
CA ASP A 677 -21.55 -12.38 -18.32
C ASP A 677 -21.78 -13.83 -17.90
N ALA A 678 -21.43 -14.16 -16.66
CA ALA A 678 -21.57 -15.51 -16.12
C ALA A 678 -23.04 -15.95 -16.04
N ILE A 679 -23.93 -15.08 -15.56
CA ILE A 679 -25.38 -15.33 -15.55
C ILE A 679 -25.88 -15.50 -17.00
N LYS A 680 -25.51 -14.60 -17.92
CA LYS A 680 -25.95 -14.62 -19.33
C LYS A 680 -25.47 -15.86 -20.08
N LYS A 681 -24.24 -16.32 -19.83
CA LYS A 681 -23.63 -17.51 -20.47
C LYS A 681 -23.94 -18.82 -19.72
N GLY A 682 -24.65 -18.79 -18.59
CA GLY A 682 -24.91 -19.96 -17.75
C GLY A 682 -23.65 -20.52 -17.05
N SER A 683 -22.58 -19.73 -16.97
CA SER A 683 -21.29 -20.11 -16.38
C SER A 683 -21.33 -20.02 -14.85
N LEU A 684 -22.07 -20.95 -14.24
CA LEU A 684 -22.28 -21.03 -12.80
C LEU A 684 -21.75 -22.38 -12.29
N TYR A 685 -21.24 -22.40 -11.05
CA TYR A 685 -21.02 -23.66 -10.36
C TYR A 685 -22.36 -24.23 -9.88
N ASP A 686 -22.47 -25.56 -9.85
CA ASP A 686 -23.68 -26.26 -9.40
C ASP A 686 -23.79 -26.28 -7.86
N TYR A 687 -23.97 -25.08 -7.28
CA TYR A 687 -24.20 -24.88 -5.86
C TYR A 687 -25.17 -23.71 -5.63
N ASN A 688 -26.22 -23.96 -4.83
CA ASN A 688 -27.30 -23.00 -4.57
C ASN A 688 -27.83 -23.07 -3.12
N PRO A 689 -27.04 -22.63 -2.12
CA PRO A 689 -27.53 -22.54 -0.74
C PRO A 689 -28.75 -21.64 -0.69
N THR A 690 -29.86 -22.17 -0.16
CA THR A 690 -31.14 -21.46 -0.08
C THR A 690 -31.78 -21.67 1.28
N VAL A 691 -32.17 -20.59 1.95
CA VAL A 691 -32.91 -20.61 3.23
C VAL A 691 -34.27 -19.96 3.02
N VAL A 692 -35.33 -20.66 3.40
CA VAL A 692 -36.71 -20.15 3.40
C VAL A 692 -37.29 -20.31 4.80
N CYS A 693 -37.95 -19.27 5.30
CA CYS A 693 -38.63 -19.26 6.59
C CYS A 693 -39.82 -18.30 6.53
N GLY A 694 -40.94 -18.69 7.14
CA GLY A 694 -42.21 -17.96 7.01
C GLY A 694 -42.82 -18.10 5.61
N ASP A 695 -43.83 -17.27 5.32
CA ASP A 695 -44.48 -17.18 4.02
C ASP A 695 -44.14 -15.82 3.39
N VAL A 696 -43.12 -15.83 2.53
CA VAL A 696 -42.56 -14.61 1.93
C VAL A 696 -43.53 -13.98 0.95
N ASP A 697 -44.16 -14.79 0.10
CA ASP A 697 -44.99 -14.29 -0.99
C ASP A 697 -46.31 -13.71 -0.43
N LYS A 698 -46.88 -14.33 0.62
CA LYS A 698 -47.99 -13.74 1.37
C LYS A 698 -47.59 -12.44 2.08
N ALA A 699 -46.50 -12.45 2.85
CA ALA A 699 -46.08 -11.27 3.61
C ALA A 699 -45.62 -10.10 2.72
N MET A 700 -45.21 -10.37 1.48
CA MET A 700 -44.93 -9.36 0.45
C MET A 700 -46.21 -8.74 -0.10
N ALA A 701 -47.29 -9.52 -0.24
CA ALA A 701 -48.60 -9.05 -0.68
C ALA A 701 -49.38 -8.29 0.43
N GLU A 702 -49.12 -8.62 1.69
CA GLU A 702 -49.71 -7.96 2.88
C GLU A 702 -48.93 -6.72 3.35
N ALA A 703 -47.79 -6.38 2.73
CA ALA A 703 -46.97 -5.24 3.13
C ALA A 703 -47.50 -3.92 2.56
N ASP A 704 -47.51 -2.86 3.39
CA ASP A 704 -47.87 -1.50 2.97
C ASP A 704 -47.01 -0.99 1.79
N HIS A 705 -45.71 -1.30 1.82
CA HIS A 705 -44.72 -0.86 0.83
C HIS A 705 -43.82 -2.02 0.42
N VAL A 706 -43.48 -2.04 -0.87
CA VAL A 706 -42.54 -3.00 -1.46
C VAL A 706 -41.44 -2.25 -2.19
N LEU A 707 -40.18 -2.55 -1.86
CA LEU A 707 -38.99 -1.99 -2.51
C LEU A 707 -38.21 -3.10 -3.22
N GLU A 708 -37.94 -2.91 -4.51
CA GLU A 708 -37.05 -3.76 -5.31
C GLU A 708 -35.77 -2.99 -5.66
N GLY A 709 -34.66 -3.70 -5.79
CA GLY A 709 -33.38 -3.11 -6.20
C GLY A 709 -32.26 -4.12 -6.31
N GLU A 710 -31.09 -3.62 -6.70
CA GLU A 710 -29.85 -4.40 -6.71
C GLU A 710 -28.67 -3.60 -6.19
N VAL A 711 -27.69 -4.29 -5.61
CA VAL A 711 -26.47 -3.71 -5.06
C VAL A 711 -25.25 -4.49 -5.54
N HIS A 712 -24.24 -3.77 -5.98
CA HIS A 712 -22.93 -4.29 -6.35
C HIS A 712 -21.92 -4.02 -5.25
N ILE A 713 -21.09 -5.01 -4.93
CA ILE A 713 -19.99 -4.91 -3.98
C ILE A 713 -18.77 -5.49 -4.66
N GLU A 714 -17.74 -4.66 -4.84
CA GLU A 714 -16.57 -4.99 -5.63
C GLU A 714 -15.50 -5.81 -4.88
N ALA A 715 -14.50 -6.27 -5.63
CA ALA A 715 -13.35 -7.02 -5.13
C ALA A 715 -12.60 -6.28 -4.00
N GLN A 716 -11.95 -7.04 -3.12
CA GLN A 716 -11.05 -6.50 -2.10
C GLN A 716 -9.78 -7.32 -1.98
N GLU A 717 -8.63 -6.69 -2.26
CA GLU A 717 -7.30 -7.27 -2.10
C GLU A 717 -6.91 -7.39 -0.61
N HIS A 718 -6.36 -8.55 -0.20
CA HIS A 718 -5.98 -8.79 1.20
C HIS A 718 -4.89 -7.82 1.63
N PHE A 719 -3.91 -7.59 0.76
CA PHE A 719 -2.79 -6.67 0.96
C PHE A 719 -2.06 -6.93 2.29
N TYR A 720 -1.85 -8.21 2.63
CA TYR A 720 -0.90 -8.61 3.66
C TYR A 720 0.49 -8.09 3.29
N LEU A 721 1.22 -7.51 4.26
CA LEU A 721 2.42 -6.73 3.94
C LEU A 721 3.61 -7.62 3.50
N GLU A 722 3.62 -8.88 3.93
CA GLU A 722 4.50 -9.94 3.40
C GLU A 722 3.79 -10.67 2.24
N PRO A 723 4.25 -10.58 0.98
CA PRO A 723 3.74 -11.39 -0.14
C PRO A 723 3.83 -12.91 0.10
N HIS A 724 3.25 -13.72 -0.78
CA HIS A 724 3.42 -15.17 -0.72
C HIS A 724 4.88 -15.61 -0.93
N VAL A 725 5.34 -16.55 -0.10
CA VAL A 725 6.68 -17.12 -0.13
C VAL A 725 6.66 -18.56 0.36
N ALA A 726 7.45 -19.42 -0.29
CA ALA A 726 7.77 -20.77 0.15
C ALA A 726 9.26 -21.08 -0.09
N ILE A 727 9.83 -21.89 0.81
CA ILE A 727 11.15 -22.50 0.65
C ILE A 727 11.01 -24.00 0.91
N ALA A 728 11.40 -24.83 -0.04
CA ALA A 728 11.44 -26.28 0.12
C ALA A 728 12.88 -26.77 0.27
N TYR A 729 13.05 -27.79 1.13
CA TYR A 729 14.31 -28.46 1.42
C TYR A 729 14.08 -29.98 1.26
N PRO A 730 14.63 -30.62 0.22
CA PRO A 730 14.57 -32.07 0.09
C PRO A 730 15.48 -32.73 1.14
N GLY A 731 15.11 -33.95 1.54
CA GLY A 731 15.80 -34.75 2.55
C GLY A 731 15.96 -36.21 2.11
N GLU A 732 16.24 -37.09 3.09
CA GLU A 732 16.42 -38.53 2.85
C GLU A 732 15.07 -39.24 2.60
N GLU A 733 15.09 -40.35 1.85
CA GLU A 733 13.92 -41.21 1.60
C GLU A 733 12.64 -40.45 1.17
N ASP A 734 12.73 -39.63 0.13
CA ASP A 734 11.62 -38.82 -0.40
C ASP A 734 11.02 -37.80 0.59
N GLN A 735 11.70 -37.51 1.71
CA GLN A 735 11.26 -36.49 2.66
C GLN A 735 11.46 -35.07 2.11
N ILE A 736 10.58 -34.16 2.52
CA ILE A 736 10.69 -32.74 2.19
C ILE A 736 10.19 -31.86 3.34
N GLU A 737 10.99 -30.85 3.71
CA GLU A 737 10.57 -29.76 4.59
C GLU A 737 10.20 -28.54 3.74
N VAL A 738 9.02 -27.95 3.96
CA VAL A 738 8.55 -26.75 3.27
C VAL A 738 8.18 -25.67 4.28
N ALA A 739 9.04 -24.65 4.39
CA ALA A 739 8.76 -23.44 5.16
C ALA A 739 7.93 -22.48 4.30
N VAL A 740 6.72 -22.12 4.75
CA VAL A 740 5.74 -21.45 3.88
C VAL A 740 4.88 -20.44 4.65
N ALA A 741 4.60 -19.29 4.03
CA ALA A 741 3.70 -18.28 4.56
C ALA A 741 2.22 -18.73 4.43
N THR A 742 1.76 -19.63 5.31
CA THR A 742 0.41 -20.23 5.32
C THR A 742 -0.35 -20.05 6.63
N GLN A 743 -1.69 -20.05 6.56
CA GLN A 743 -2.61 -20.20 7.69
C GLN A 743 -3.05 -21.67 7.89
N SER A 744 -2.77 -22.55 6.92
CA SER A 744 -3.22 -23.95 6.88
C SER A 744 -2.05 -24.88 6.53
N LEU A 745 -1.53 -25.59 7.54
CA LEU A 745 -0.40 -26.50 7.38
C LEU A 745 -0.85 -27.83 6.77
N SER A 746 -1.88 -28.46 7.34
CA SER A 746 -2.42 -29.76 6.91
C SER A 746 -2.85 -29.78 5.44
N PHE A 747 -3.53 -28.73 4.99
CA PHE A 747 -3.94 -28.60 3.59
C PHE A 747 -2.74 -28.55 2.64
N LEU A 748 -1.69 -27.80 2.99
CA LEU A 748 -0.47 -27.75 2.19
C LEU A 748 0.31 -29.05 2.26
N GLN A 749 0.41 -29.69 3.42
CA GLN A 749 1.05 -31.00 3.56
C GLN A 749 0.40 -32.03 2.62
N GLN A 750 -0.94 -32.12 2.64
CA GLN A 750 -1.72 -33.00 1.77
C GLN A 750 -1.58 -32.64 0.28
N SER A 751 -1.55 -31.35 -0.04
CA SER A 751 -1.39 -30.89 -1.43
C SER A 751 0.03 -31.18 -1.96
N ILE A 752 1.07 -30.90 -1.17
CA ILE A 752 2.47 -31.19 -1.50
C ILE A 752 2.67 -32.70 -1.66
N ALA A 753 2.15 -33.51 -0.74
CA ALA A 753 2.17 -34.96 -0.86
C ALA A 753 1.49 -35.44 -2.15
N GLY A 754 0.33 -34.85 -2.48
CA GLY A 754 -0.43 -35.16 -3.69
C GLY A 754 0.27 -34.80 -5.01
N VAL A 755 0.97 -33.67 -5.10
CA VAL A 755 1.75 -33.29 -6.31
C VAL A 755 3.06 -34.06 -6.42
N LEU A 756 3.65 -34.45 -5.28
CA LEU A 756 4.89 -35.23 -5.24
C LEU A 756 4.68 -36.76 -5.35
N GLY A 757 3.44 -37.24 -5.24
CA GLY A 757 3.13 -38.68 -5.27
C GLY A 757 3.57 -39.45 -4.01
N VAL A 758 3.89 -38.74 -2.92
CA VAL A 758 4.38 -39.31 -1.65
C VAL A 758 3.29 -39.34 -0.58
N GLN A 759 3.56 -40.01 0.54
CA GLN A 759 2.69 -39.99 1.71
C GLN A 759 2.89 -38.71 2.55
N CYS A 760 1.84 -38.24 3.25
CA CYS A 760 1.91 -37.02 4.07
C CYS A 760 2.99 -37.07 5.17
N ASN A 761 3.35 -38.25 5.68
CA ASN A 761 4.42 -38.43 6.66
C ASN A 761 5.83 -38.10 6.13
N LYS A 762 6.02 -38.06 4.80
CA LYS A 762 7.26 -37.58 4.16
C LYS A 762 7.30 -36.06 4.01
N VAL A 763 6.16 -35.37 4.21
CA VAL A 763 6.05 -33.92 4.02
C VAL A 763 5.93 -33.20 5.37
N LYS A 764 6.86 -32.31 5.64
CA LYS A 764 6.86 -31.41 6.80
C LYS A 764 6.62 -29.96 6.36
N THR A 765 5.45 -29.41 6.67
CA THR A 765 5.19 -27.96 6.49
C THR A 765 5.44 -27.20 7.79
N THR A 766 6.12 -26.05 7.72
CA THR A 766 6.47 -25.23 8.90
C THR A 766 6.17 -23.74 8.69
N VAL A 767 5.79 -23.03 9.76
CA VAL A 767 5.60 -21.57 9.75
C VAL A 767 5.79 -20.97 11.15
N LYS A 768 6.70 -20.00 11.29
CA LYS A 768 6.93 -19.32 12.58
C LYS A 768 5.99 -18.14 12.84
N ARG A 769 5.65 -17.38 11.78
CA ARG A 769 4.73 -16.22 11.79
C ARG A 769 4.44 -15.77 10.35
N LEU A 770 3.36 -15.01 10.15
CA LEU A 770 3.02 -14.35 8.89
C LEU A 770 3.05 -12.82 9.02
N GLY A 771 3.46 -12.11 7.96
CA GLY A 771 3.29 -10.66 7.83
C GLY A 771 1.87 -10.24 7.45
N GLY A 772 0.88 -10.83 8.11
CA GLY A 772 -0.54 -10.81 7.76
C GLY A 772 -0.95 -11.95 6.82
N GLY A 773 -2.23 -12.31 6.84
CA GLY A 773 -2.82 -13.35 5.99
C GLY A 773 -4.29 -13.08 5.64
N PHE A 774 -5.12 -12.73 6.62
CA PHE A 774 -6.50 -12.26 6.45
C PHE A 774 -7.46 -13.18 5.68
N GLY A 775 -7.11 -14.45 5.46
CA GLY A 775 -7.84 -15.41 4.63
C GLY A 775 -7.11 -15.77 3.33
N GLY A 776 -6.40 -14.84 2.69
CA GLY A 776 -5.69 -15.10 1.42
C GLY A 776 -4.58 -16.13 1.54
N LYS A 777 -4.00 -16.28 2.74
CA LYS A 777 -3.02 -17.32 3.06
C LYS A 777 -3.64 -18.64 3.58
N GLU A 778 -4.94 -18.88 3.39
CA GLU A 778 -5.60 -20.14 3.78
C GLU A 778 -5.34 -21.27 2.78
N THR A 779 -5.76 -21.12 1.53
CA THR A 779 -5.57 -22.10 0.44
C THR A 779 -4.53 -21.66 -0.58
N ARG A 780 -4.49 -20.37 -0.89
CA ARG A 780 -3.69 -19.84 -2.00
C ARG A 780 -2.17 -19.95 -1.87
N PRO A 781 -1.52 -20.19 -0.71
CA PRO A 781 -0.07 -20.48 -0.68
C PRO A 781 0.34 -21.72 -1.49
N ALA A 782 -0.61 -22.61 -1.83
CA ALA A 782 -0.38 -23.73 -2.74
C ALA A 782 0.17 -23.28 -4.11
N ILE A 783 -0.24 -22.12 -4.64
CA ILE A 783 0.22 -21.61 -5.95
C ILE A 783 1.73 -21.32 -5.99
N VAL A 784 2.38 -21.21 -4.83
CA VAL A 784 3.84 -21.01 -4.68
C VAL A 784 4.50 -22.25 -4.11
N ALA A 785 3.90 -22.88 -3.10
CA ALA A 785 4.48 -24.04 -2.41
C ALA A 785 4.55 -25.30 -3.29
N LEU A 786 3.56 -25.53 -4.17
CA LEU A 786 3.55 -26.72 -5.04
C LEU A 786 4.61 -26.64 -6.15
N PRO A 787 4.75 -25.54 -6.92
CA PRO A 787 5.88 -25.36 -7.84
C PRO A 787 7.25 -25.50 -7.17
N VAL A 788 7.42 -24.89 -5.98
CA VAL A 788 8.67 -24.93 -5.22
C VAL A 788 9.02 -26.35 -4.75
N ALA A 789 8.04 -27.12 -4.29
CA ALA A 789 8.24 -28.51 -3.86
C ALA A 789 8.65 -29.42 -5.03
N VAL A 790 7.96 -29.31 -6.18
CA VAL A 790 8.26 -30.08 -7.40
C VAL A 790 9.69 -29.77 -7.88
N ALA A 791 10.05 -28.49 -7.96
CA ALA A 791 11.38 -28.06 -8.37
C ALA A 791 12.49 -28.53 -7.40
N ALA A 792 12.23 -28.49 -6.09
CA ALA A 792 13.19 -28.93 -5.08
C ALA A 792 13.49 -30.43 -5.17
N VAL A 793 12.46 -31.26 -5.40
CA VAL A 793 12.61 -32.71 -5.60
C VAL A 793 13.32 -33.01 -6.93
N LYS A 794 12.89 -32.38 -8.04
CA LYS A 794 13.52 -32.56 -9.37
C LYS A 794 15.04 -32.35 -9.35
N HIS A 795 15.52 -31.35 -8.62
CA HIS A 795 16.94 -31.01 -8.55
C HIS A 795 17.68 -31.54 -7.32
N ASN A 796 16.98 -32.18 -6.37
CA ASN A 796 17.49 -32.52 -5.04
C ASN A 796 18.28 -31.37 -4.37
N ARG A 797 17.73 -30.15 -4.44
CA ARG A 797 18.32 -28.91 -3.91
C ARG A 797 17.27 -28.06 -3.21
N PRO A 798 17.64 -27.24 -2.22
CA PRO A 798 16.75 -26.22 -1.68
C PRO A 798 16.25 -25.27 -2.77
N VAL A 799 14.97 -24.91 -2.75
CA VAL A 799 14.37 -23.97 -3.71
C VAL A 799 13.51 -22.95 -2.96
N ARG A 800 13.66 -21.67 -3.29
CA ARG A 800 12.88 -20.53 -2.79
C ARG A 800 12.07 -19.87 -3.91
N CYS A 801 10.80 -19.57 -3.65
CA CYS A 801 10.03 -18.60 -4.44
C CYS A 801 9.43 -17.57 -3.49
N ALA A 802 9.62 -16.29 -3.78
CA ALA A 802 9.04 -15.17 -3.05
C ALA A 802 8.47 -14.16 -4.07
N LEU A 803 7.16 -13.98 -4.09
CA LEU A 803 6.49 -13.18 -5.11
C LEU A 803 6.75 -11.68 -4.93
N GLU A 804 6.82 -10.97 -6.05
CA GLU A 804 6.64 -9.51 -6.08
C GLU A 804 5.15 -9.16 -5.93
N ARG A 805 4.84 -7.91 -5.57
CA ARG A 805 3.45 -7.53 -5.25
C ARG A 805 2.50 -7.61 -6.45
N ASP A 806 3.00 -7.33 -7.66
CA ASP A 806 2.22 -7.39 -8.89
C ASP A 806 2.05 -8.82 -9.43
N GLU A 807 2.86 -9.77 -8.97
CA GLU A 807 2.67 -11.21 -9.16
C GLU A 807 1.62 -11.71 -8.15
N ASP A 808 1.85 -11.44 -6.87
CA ASP A 808 0.96 -11.76 -5.72
C ASP A 808 -0.50 -11.37 -6.02
N MET A 809 -0.77 -10.08 -6.24
CA MET A 809 -2.12 -9.54 -6.53
C MET A 809 -2.75 -10.05 -7.85
N ARG A 810 -1.95 -10.59 -8.78
CA ARG A 810 -2.45 -11.13 -10.06
C ARG A 810 -2.86 -12.59 -9.94
N MET A 811 -2.43 -13.28 -8.90
CA MET A 811 -2.51 -14.75 -8.79
C MET A 811 -3.36 -15.24 -7.63
N THR A 812 -3.33 -14.54 -6.50
CA THR A 812 -3.93 -15.05 -5.24
C THR A 812 -5.44 -14.91 -5.21
N GLY A 813 -6.02 -14.02 -6.01
CA GLY A 813 -7.45 -13.69 -5.98
C GLY A 813 -7.83 -12.85 -4.76
N THR A 814 -9.06 -12.34 -4.75
CA THR A 814 -9.53 -11.33 -3.80
C THR A 814 -10.63 -11.87 -2.89
N ARG A 815 -11.20 -11.01 -2.03
CA ARG A 815 -12.60 -11.17 -1.60
C ARG A 815 -13.49 -11.26 -2.85
N HIS A 816 -14.44 -12.19 -2.85
CA HIS A 816 -15.50 -12.28 -3.85
C HIS A 816 -16.28 -10.97 -4.02
N PRO A 817 -16.34 -10.41 -5.24
CA PRO A 817 -17.39 -9.47 -5.63
C PRO A 817 -18.78 -10.11 -5.50
N PHE A 818 -19.78 -9.30 -5.16
CA PHE A 818 -21.18 -9.72 -5.01
C PHE A 818 -22.13 -8.80 -5.80
N LEU A 819 -23.17 -9.41 -6.36
CA LEU A 819 -24.39 -8.77 -6.81
C LEU A 819 -25.54 -9.31 -5.95
N GLY A 820 -26.16 -8.46 -5.14
CA GLY A 820 -27.37 -8.80 -4.38
C GLY A 820 -28.60 -8.19 -5.05
N LYS A 821 -29.51 -9.01 -5.57
CA LYS A 821 -30.83 -8.57 -6.05
C LYS A 821 -31.85 -8.81 -4.96
N TYR A 822 -32.58 -7.78 -4.54
CA TYR A 822 -33.46 -7.83 -3.37
C TYR A 822 -34.87 -7.30 -3.63
N LYS A 823 -35.82 -7.82 -2.86
CA LYS A 823 -37.20 -7.35 -2.74
C LYS A 823 -37.62 -7.38 -1.27
N ILE A 824 -38.07 -6.25 -0.75
CA ILE A 824 -38.35 -6.06 0.68
C ILE A 824 -39.77 -5.52 0.86
N GLY A 825 -40.58 -6.25 1.64
CA GLY A 825 -41.92 -5.83 2.06
C GLY A 825 -41.89 -5.30 3.49
N PHE A 826 -42.37 -4.08 3.72
CA PHE A 826 -42.35 -3.42 5.02
C PHE A 826 -43.59 -2.56 5.26
N SER A 827 -43.96 -2.39 6.53
CA SER A 827 -45.04 -1.50 6.97
C SER A 827 -44.58 -0.04 7.05
N SER A 828 -45.54 0.88 7.09
CA SER A 828 -45.32 2.34 7.05
C SER A 828 -44.51 2.89 8.24
N ASP A 829 -44.43 2.18 9.36
CA ASP A 829 -43.56 2.51 10.50
C ASP A 829 -42.09 2.04 10.31
N GLY A 830 -41.84 1.16 9.33
CA GLY A 830 -40.54 0.60 8.98
C GLY A 830 -40.24 -0.76 9.60
N LYS A 831 -41.24 -1.52 10.07
CA LYS A 831 -41.06 -2.94 10.40
C LYS A 831 -40.95 -3.76 9.10
N ILE A 832 -39.91 -4.57 8.98
CA ILE A 832 -39.75 -5.48 7.82
C ILE A 832 -40.62 -6.72 8.05
N LEU A 833 -41.46 -7.05 7.08
CA LEU A 833 -42.38 -8.18 7.09
C LEU A 833 -41.88 -9.32 6.19
N ALA A 834 -41.31 -8.97 5.02
CA ALA A 834 -40.79 -9.90 4.03
C ALA A 834 -39.43 -9.46 3.48
N TYR A 835 -38.51 -10.41 3.29
CA TYR A 835 -37.18 -10.17 2.71
C TYR A 835 -36.80 -11.30 1.74
N ASP A 836 -36.78 -10.98 0.46
CA ASP A 836 -36.41 -11.90 -0.62
C ASP A 836 -35.11 -11.42 -1.28
N VAL A 837 -34.07 -12.25 -1.31
CA VAL A 837 -32.76 -11.86 -1.87
C VAL A 837 -32.07 -13.02 -2.60
N ALA A 838 -31.48 -12.69 -3.75
CA ALA A 838 -30.61 -13.57 -4.52
C ALA A 838 -29.21 -12.95 -4.63
N TYR A 839 -28.23 -13.62 -4.03
CA TYR A 839 -26.82 -13.27 -4.13
C TYR A 839 -26.14 -14.01 -5.28
N TYR A 840 -25.36 -13.29 -6.05
CA TYR A 840 -24.44 -13.85 -7.05
C TYR A 840 -23.03 -13.41 -6.66
N SER A 841 -22.15 -14.37 -6.39
CA SER A 841 -20.74 -14.10 -6.09
C SER A 841 -19.87 -14.40 -7.32
N ASN A 842 -18.85 -13.58 -7.58
CA ASN A 842 -17.84 -13.91 -8.58
C ASN A 842 -16.78 -14.80 -7.92
N ALA A 843 -16.76 -16.09 -8.26
CA ALA A 843 -15.85 -17.07 -7.68
C ALA A 843 -14.47 -17.13 -8.38
N GLY A 844 -14.39 -16.68 -9.63
CA GLY A 844 -13.21 -16.89 -10.47
C GLY A 844 -13.19 -18.27 -11.13
N CYS A 845 -11.99 -18.70 -11.52
CA CYS A 845 -11.76 -19.88 -12.35
C CYS A 845 -11.93 -21.23 -11.63
N SER A 846 -11.95 -21.25 -10.28
CA SER A 846 -12.11 -22.46 -9.46
C SER A 846 -13.10 -22.27 -8.31
N VAL A 847 -13.49 -23.35 -7.63
CA VAL A 847 -14.38 -23.30 -6.46
C VAL A 847 -13.68 -22.68 -5.25
N ASP A 848 -12.45 -23.12 -4.91
CA ASP A 848 -11.73 -22.73 -3.69
C ASP A 848 -12.66 -22.74 -2.44
N LEU A 849 -12.83 -21.61 -1.74
CA LEU A 849 -13.73 -21.43 -0.60
C LEU A 849 -15.07 -20.76 -0.95
N SER A 850 -15.40 -20.62 -2.24
CA SER A 850 -16.57 -19.85 -2.72
C SER A 850 -17.91 -20.39 -2.19
N PHE A 851 -18.03 -21.71 -1.99
CA PHE A 851 -19.24 -22.32 -1.44
C PHE A 851 -19.44 -21.96 0.03
N ALA A 852 -18.39 -22.04 0.85
CA ALA A 852 -18.43 -21.62 2.25
C ALA A 852 -18.67 -20.10 2.41
N VAL A 853 -18.16 -19.28 1.48
CA VAL A 853 -18.46 -17.83 1.42
C VAL A 853 -19.94 -17.58 1.12
N LEU A 854 -20.55 -18.30 0.17
CA LEU A 854 -21.97 -18.18 -0.12
C LEU A 854 -22.86 -18.67 1.03
N GLU A 855 -22.53 -19.80 1.64
CA GLU A 855 -23.18 -20.29 2.87
C GLU A 855 -23.19 -19.22 3.97
N LYS A 856 -22.04 -18.58 4.19
CA LYS A 856 -21.89 -17.49 5.17
C LYS A 856 -22.69 -16.26 4.79
N SER A 857 -22.67 -15.82 3.54
CA SER A 857 -23.50 -14.70 3.09
C SER A 857 -25.00 -15.00 3.22
N VAL A 858 -25.43 -16.24 2.92
CA VAL A 858 -26.81 -16.69 3.11
C VAL A 858 -27.18 -16.76 4.59
N MET A 859 -26.28 -17.14 5.51
CA MET A 859 -26.55 -17.26 6.96
C MET A 859 -26.38 -15.97 7.77
N ASP A 860 -25.50 -15.05 7.36
CA ASP A 860 -25.27 -13.77 8.06
C ASP A 860 -26.05 -12.60 7.44
N SER A 861 -26.87 -12.82 6.39
CA SER A 861 -27.66 -11.78 5.71
C SER A 861 -28.66 -11.04 6.62
N ASP A 862 -28.96 -11.57 7.80
CA ASP A 862 -29.80 -10.92 8.79
C ASP A 862 -29.08 -9.80 9.54
N ILE A 863 -27.74 -9.84 9.64
CA ILE A 863 -26.80 -8.86 10.25
C ILE A 863 -27.05 -8.57 11.74
N GLY A 864 -28.25 -8.81 12.27
CA GLY A 864 -28.73 -8.30 13.55
C GLY A 864 -30.24 -8.03 13.60
N TYR A 865 -30.96 -8.30 12.51
CA TYR A 865 -32.39 -8.01 12.37
C TYR A 865 -33.28 -9.26 12.38
N PHE A 866 -34.31 -9.25 13.24
CA PHE A 866 -35.41 -10.20 13.18
C PHE A 866 -36.39 -9.80 12.07
N ILE A 867 -36.38 -10.60 10.99
CA ILE A 867 -37.34 -10.55 9.88
C ILE A 867 -38.11 -11.89 9.88
N PRO A 868 -39.44 -11.91 9.99
CA PRO A 868 -40.19 -13.16 10.17
C PRO A 868 -40.26 -14.01 8.90
N ASN A 869 -40.50 -13.39 7.74
CA ASN A 869 -40.61 -14.09 6.45
C ASN A 869 -39.39 -13.74 5.59
N ARG A 870 -38.58 -14.73 5.23
CA ARG A 870 -37.38 -14.54 4.40
C ARG A 870 -37.13 -15.69 3.41
N ARG A 871 -36.67 -15.33 2.21
CA ARG A 871 -36.18 -16.24 1.15
C ARG A 871 -34.82 -15.69 0.72
N ILE A 872 -33.76 -16.46 0.96
CA ILE A 872 -32.38 -16.02 0.77
C ILE A 872 -31.69 -17.11 -0.05
N SER A 873 -31.09 -16.76 -1.18
CA SER A 873 -30.40 -17.70 -2.07
C SER A 873 -29.03 -17.17 -2.50
N GLY A 874 -28.11 -18.07 -2.86
CA GLY A 874 -26.77 -17.73 -3.32
C GLY A 874 -26.32 -18.56 -4.53
N ARG A 875 -25.63 -17.95 -5.49
CA ARG A 875 -25.05 -18.62 -6.68
C ARG A 875 -23.58 -18.21 -6.87
N ALA A 876 -22.72 -19.17 -7.22
CA ALA A 876 -21.32 -18.93 -7.54
C ALA A 876 -21.12 -18.83 -9.06
N CYS A 877 -20.64 -17.68 -9.52
CA CYS A 877 -20.35 -17.43 -10.93
C CYS A 877 -18.92 -17.88 -11.26
N LYS A 878 -18.77 -18.79 -12.23
CA LYS A 878 -17.47 -19.20 -12.77
C LYS A 878 -17.03 -18.19 -13.84
N THR A 879 -15.84 -17.64 -13.67
CA THR A 879 -15.28 -16.59 -14.54
C THR A 879 -13.81 -16.83 -14.84
N ASN A 880 -13.30 -16.17 -15.88
CA ASN A 880 -11.90 -16.21 -16.30
C ASN A 880 -11.01 -15.22 -15.52
N LEU A 881 -11.21 -15.20 -14.20
CA LEU A 881 -10.44 -14.41 -13.24
C LEU A 881 -9.72 -15.34 -12.25
N PRO A 882 -8.65 -14.90 -11.59
CA PRO A 882 -8.02 -15.67 -10.50
C PRO A 882 -9.08 -16.10 -9.47
N SER A 883 -8.96 -17.32 -8.96
CA SER A 883 -9.96 -17.84 -8.02
C SER A 883 -10.01 -16.99 -6.75
N ASN A 884 -11.17 -16.44 -6.44
CA ASN A 884 -11.40 -15.71 -5.20
C ASN A 884 -11.47 -16.66 -4.01
N THR A 885 -11.15 -16.14 -2.82
CA THR A 885 -10.89 -16.96 -1.64
C THR A 885 -11.39 -16.29 -0.36
N ALA A 886 -11.13 -16.90 0.80
CA ALA A 886 -11.46 -16.33 2.09
C ALA A 886 -10.86 -14.93 2.28
N PHE A 887 -11.67 -14.00 2.78
CA PHE A 887 -11.23 -12.73 3.33
C PHE A 887 -11.96 -12.52 4.66
N ARG A 888 -11.28 -12.04 5.70
CA ARG A 888 -11.86 -11.62 7.01
C ARG A 888 -13.33 -11.15 6.89
N GLY A 889 -14.22 -11.90 7.54
CA GLY A 889 -15.68 -11.78 7.46
C GLY A 889 -16.37 -12.87 6.60
N LEU A 890 -15.63 -13.53 5.70
CA LEU A 890 -16.02 -14.70 4.91
C LEU A 890 -17.38 -14.57 4.18
N GLY A 891 -17.78 -13.38 3.73
CA GLY A 891 -19.09 -13.16 3.07
C GLY A 891 -20.14 -12.43 3.91
N GLY A 892 -19.92 -12.29 5.22
CA GLY A 892 -20.79 -11.49 6.11
C GLY A 892 -20.83 -9.97 5.84
N PRO A 893 -19.73 -9.29 5.43
CA PRO A 893 -19.74 -7.84 5.18
C PRO A 893 -20.60 -7.33 4.02
N GLN A 894 -21.26 -8.21 3.24
CA GLN A 894 -21.88 -7.88 1.97
C GLN A 894 -23.39 -7.49 2.04
N GLY A 895 -23.92 -7.13 3.22
CA GLY A 895 -25.33 -6.70 3.40
C GLY A 895 -25.51 -5.46 4.28
N ALA A 896 -26.68 -4.78 4.18
CA ALA A 896 -27.10 -3.62 4.97
C ALA A 896 -28.62 -3.30 4.80
N VAL A 897 -29.35 -2.47 5.57
CA VAL A 897 -29.34 -1.95 6.97
C VAL A 897 -30.73 -1.31 7.22
N VAL A 898 -31.44 -1.60 8.33
CA VAL A 898 -32.70 -0.90 8.72
C VAL A 898 -32.79 -0.64 10.25
N ARG A 899 -33.74 0.20 10.67
CA ARG A 899 -34.01 0.75 12.01
C ARG A 899 -34.03 -0.25 13.19
N GLU A 900 -33.81 0.30 14.39
CA GLU A 900 -33.86 -0.33 15.73
C GLU A 900 -35.08 -1.25 15.98
N ILE A 901 -36.25 -0.91 15.43
CA ILE A 901 -37.49 -1.73 15.50
C ILE A 901 -37.34 -3.15 14.93
N ASN A 902 -36.31 -3.38 14.12
CA ASN A 902 -36.02 -4.68 13.54
C ASN A 902 -34.94 -5.48 14.28
N LEU A 903 -34.29 -4.97 15.34
CA LEU A 903 -33.26 -5.74 16.05
C LEU A 903 -33.78 -7.04 16.65
N TYR A 904 -32.97 -8.10 16.59
CA TYR A 904 -33.18 -9.32 17.37
C TYR A 904 -33.19 -9.05 18.88
N LYS A 905 -33.93 -9.90 19.59
CA LYS A 905 -34.06 -9.96 21.06
C LYS A 905 -33.61 -11.34 21.56
N LYS A 906 -33.44 -11.46 22.87
CA LYS A 906 -33.21 -12.74 23.54
C LYS A 906 -34.39 -13.68 23.32
N GLY A 907 -34.12 -14.92 22.93
CA GLY A 907 -35.13 -15.94 22.62
C GLY A 907 -35.67 -15.91 21.18
N ASP A 908 -35.32 -14.90 20.37
CA ASP A 908 -35.66 -14.93 18.94
C ASP A 908 -34.86 -16.03 18.22
N ALA A 909 -35.45 -16.61 17.16
CA ALA A 909 -34.79 -17.57 16.30
C ALA A 909 -34.28 -16.93 15.00
N THR A 910 -33.04 -17.23 14.65
CA THR A 910 -32.40 -16.82 13.38
C THR A 910 -33.08 -17.44 12.17
N HIS A 911 -32.75 -16.91 10.99
CA HIS A 911 -32.62 -17.65 9.72
C HIS A 911 -33.05 -19.11 9.68
N TYR A 912 -32.11 -19.86 10.24
CA TYR A 912 -31.86 -21.30 10.18
C TYR A 912 -32.20 -21.96 11.53
N ARG A 913 -33.10 -21.32 12.30
CA ARG A 913 -33.70 -21.83 13.54
C ARG A 913 -32.75 -21.96 14.75
N GLN A 914 -31.56 -21.36 14.71
CA GLN A 914 -30.77 -21.19 15.94
C GLN A 914 -31.43 -20.15 16.84
N VAL A 915 -31.75 -20.52 18.09
CA VAL A 915 -32.28 -19.62 19.11
C VAL A 915 -31.15 -18.76 19.67
N LEU A 916 -31.42 -17.47 19.90
CA LEU A 916 -30.48 -16.54 20.52
C LEU A 916 -30.69 -16.53 22.05
N ASP A 917 -30.14 -17.54 22.72
CA ASP A 917 -30.23 -17.72 24.18
C ASP A 917 -29.67 -16.53 24.96
N GLU A 918 -28.65 -15.86 24.42
CA GLU A 918 -28.22 -14.53 24.85
C GLU A 918 -28.10 -13.59 23.64
N CYS A 919 -28.61 -12.36 23.79
CA CYS A 919 -28.59 -11.36 22.72
C CYS A 919 -28.26 -9.96 23.28
N ASN A 920 -27.00 -9.55 23.15
CA ASN A 920 -26.51 -8.25 23.65
C ASN A 920 -26.70 -7.07 22.67
N LEU A 921 -27.35 -7.28 21.51
CA LEU A 921 -27.46 -6.25 20.45
C LEU A 921 -28.10 -4.95 20.95
N GLN A 922 -29.19 -5.04 21.71
CA GLN A 922 -29.89 -3.86 22.23
C GLN A 922 -29.03 -3.08 23.25
N ARG A 923 -28.25 -3.78 24.08
CA ARG A 923 -27.30 -3.16 25.01
C ARG A 923 -26.21 -2.41 24.25
N CYS A 924 -25.53 -3.09 23.34
CA CYS A 924 -24.46 -2.49 22.52
C CYS A 924 -24.97 -1.30 21.68
N TRP A 925 -26.20 -1.36 21.16
CA TRP A 925 -26.84 -0.25 20.47
C TRP A 925 -27.05 0.96 21.38
N ALA A 926 -27.60 0.76 22.59
CA ALA A 926 -27.79 1.81 23.58
C ALA A 926 -26.45 2.42 24.06
N ASP A 927 -25.45 1.58 24.31
CA ASP A 927 -24.10 1.99 24.72
C ASP A 927 -23.45 2.88 23.65
N VAL A 928 -23.41 2.43 22.40
CA VAL A 928 -22.84 3.21 21.27
C VAL A 928 -23.63 4.50 21.05
N LYS A 929 -24.97 4.46 21.09
CA LYS A 929 -25.80 5.66 20.91
C LYS A 929 -25.51 6.73 21.98
N THR A 930 -25.33 6.29 23.22
CA THR A 930 -25.01 7.15 24.38
C THR A 930 -23.59 7.69 24.32
N GLN A 931 -22.58 6.80 24.23
CA GLN A 931 -21.16 7.17 24.24
C GLN A 931 -20.78 8.05 23.05
N SER A 932 -21.37 7.77 21.87
CA SER A 932 -21.12 8.56 20.66
C SER A 932 -21.89 9.87 20.59
N GLN A 933 -22.80 10.14 21.55
CA GLN A 933 -23.73 11.28 21.56
C GLN A 933 -24.54 11.41 20.25
N PHE A 934 -25.06 10.27 19.75
CA PHE A 934 -25.58 10.15 18.38
C PHE A 934 -26.65 11.19 18.02
N ASP A 935 -27.68 11.35 18.86
CA ASP A 935 -28.80 12.25 18.58
C ASP A 935 -28.38 13.73 18.59
N THR A 936 -27.38 14.10 19.41
CA THR A 936 -26.79 15.45 19.44
C THR A 936 -25.97 15.71 18.17
N ARG A 937 -25.09 14.77 17.80
CA ARG A 937 -24.26 14.90 16.59
C ARG A 937 -25.06 14.82 15.31
N ARG A 938 -26.18 14.10 15.29
CA ARG A 938 -27.14 14.12 14.18
C ARG A 938 -27.71 15.52 13.98
N LYS A 939 -28.21 16.18 15.03
CA LYS A 939 -28.68 17.57 14.96
C LYS A 939 -27.60 18.54 14.50
N GLN A 940 -26.35 18.35 14.95
CA GLN A 940 -25.20 19.15 14.49
C GLN A 940 -24.87 18.91 13.01
N ALA A 941 -25.03 17.68 12.51
CA ALA A 941 -24.87 17.37 11.09
C ALA A 941 -26.00 17.99 10.25
N ASP A 942 -27.25 17.93 10.72
CA ASP A 942 -28.41 18.53 10.06
C ASP A 942 -28.29 20.07 9.99
N ASP A 943 -27.86 20.72 11.09
CA ASP A 943 -27.55 22.15 11.13
C ASP A 943 -26.38 22.55 10.22
N PHE A 944 -25.31 21.75 10.20
CA PHE A 944 -24.21 21.93 9.25
C PHE A 944 -24.70 21.81 7.80
N ASN A 945 -25.56 20.81 7.51
CA ASN A 945 -26.07 20.53 6.18
C ASN A 945 -27.05 21.59 5.65
N SER A 946 -27.79 22.28 6.52
CA SER A 946 -28.67 23.38 6.12
C SER A 946 -27.87 24.65 5.79
N LYS A 947 -26.75 24.88 6.50
CA LYS A 947 -25.89 26.07 6.34
C LYS A 947 -24.86 25.96 5.22
N ASN A 948 -24.46 24.76 4.81
CA ASN A 948 -23.34 24.54 3.87
C ASN A 948 -23.84 23.90 2.56
N ARG A 949 -23.65 24.56 1.41
CA ARG A 949 -24.11 24.01 0.12
C ARG A 949 -23.19 22.89 -0.40
N TRP A 950 -21.87 23.14 -0.44
CA TRP A 950 -20.88 22.30 -1.14
C TRP A 950 -20.14 21.29 -0.27
N ARG A 951 -20.44 21.22 1.03
CA ARG A 951 -19.90 20.20 1.95
C ARG A 951 -21.06 19.71 2.81
N LYS A 952 -21.21 18.40 2.94
CA LYS A 952 -22.25 17.76 3.77
C LYS A 952 -21.60 16.81 4.77
N ARG A 953 -22.27 16.60 5.91
CA ARG A 953 -21.91 15.61 6.95
C ARG A 953 -23.00 14.54 7.00
N GLY A 954 -22.59 13.27 7.07
CA GLY A 954 -23.47 12.13 7.31
C GLY A 954 -23.13 11.45 8.62
N LEU A 955 -24.11 10.83 9.27
CA LEU A 955 -23.93 10.07 10.50
C LEU A 955 -24.81 8.83 10.45
N ALA A 956 -24.24 7.66 10.74
CA ALA A 956 -24.93 6.37 10.72
C ALA A 956 -24.48 5.51 11.91
N ILE A 957 -25.33 4.57 12.31
CA ILE A 957 -25.08 3.54 13.32
C ILE A 957 -25.69 2.24 12.80
N THR A 958 -24.94 1.14 12.90
CA THR A 958 -25.29 -0.16 12.32
C THR A 958 -25.03 -1.27 13.35
N PRO A 959 -25.95 -2.23 13.55
CA PRO A 959 -25.70 -3.39 14.39
C PRO A 959 -24.80 -4.40 13.68
N SER A 960 -24.29 -5.38 14.43
CA SER A 960 -23.64 -6.56 13.84
C SER A 960 -23.75 -7.77 14.78
N LYS A 961 -24.29 -8.87 14.25
CA LYS A 961 -24.28 -10.24 14.78
C LYS A 961 -23.45 -11.07 13.81
N PHE A 962 -22.40 -11.70 14.30
CA PHE A 962 -21.53 -12.56 13.49
C PHE A 962 -21.49 -13.97 14.10
N GLY A 963 -21.85 -14.99 13.32
CA GLY A 963 -21.76 -16.38 13.77
C GLY A 963 -20.31 -16.86 13.84
N PHE A 964 -19.89 -17.44 14.97
CA PHE A 964 -18.56 -17.99 15.19
C PHE A 964 -18.59 -19.53 15.20
N SER A 965 -17.95 -20.14 14.21
CA SER A 965 -17.61 -21.58 14.08
C SER A 965 -17.16 -21.85 12.64
N LEU A 966 -16.57 -23.03 12.40
CA LEU A 966 -16.45 -23.61 11.07
C LEU A 966 -17.66 -24.50 10.79
N TYR A 967 -18.21 -24.41 9.58
CA TYR A 967 -19.49 -25.08 9.25
C TYR A 967 -19.43 -26.60 9.34
N ASN A 968 -18.32 -27.18 8.88
CA ASN A 968 -18.13 -28.60 9.08
C ASN A 968 -17.68 -28.85 10.52
N ALA A 969 -18.52 -29.54 11.29
CA ALA A 969 -18.33 -29.74 12.73
C ALA A 969 -16.92 -30.27 13.07
N PHE A 970 -16.37 -31.19 12.27
CA PHE A 970 -15.04 -31.76 12.53
C PHE A 970 -13.90 -30.73 12.45
N LEU A 971 -14.07 -29.62 11.71
CA LEU A 971 -13.05 -28.57 11.63
C LEU A 971 -12.95 -27.74 12.92
N ASN A 972 -13.93 -27.81 13.82
CA ASN A 972 -13.88 -27.17 15.13
C ASN A 972 -13.08 -28.02 16.13
N GLN A 973 -11.84 -28.37 15.76
CA GLN A 973 -10.90 -29.11 16.58
C GLN A 973 -9.60 -28.32 16.76
N GLY A 974 -8.94 -28.51 17.89
CA GLY A 974 -7.62 -27.98 18.20
C GLY A 974 -6.77 -29.05 18.86
N ALA A 975 -5.45 -28.94 18.71
CA ALA A 975 -4.48 -29.83 19.34
C ALA A 975 -3.23 -29.04 19.73
N ALA A 976 -2.55 -29.50 20.79
CA ALA A 976 -1.32 -28.93 21.30
C ALA A 976 -0.41 -30.01 21.89
N LEU A 977 0.88 -29.66 22.00
CA LEU A 977 1.92 -30.42 22.70
C LEU A 977 2.60 -29.48 23.70
N VAL A 978 2.64 -29.88 24.97
CA VAL A 978 3.28 -29.14 26.05
C VAL A 978 4.44 -29.97 26.59
N ASN A 979 5.66 -29.45 26.47
CA ASN A 979 6.86 -30.06 27.02
C ASN A 979 7.34 -29.25 28.23
N ILE A 980 7.52 -29.90 29.38
CA ILE A 980 8.15 -29.31 30.57
C ILE A 980 9.55 -29.91 30.69
N TYR A 981 10.57 -29.08 30.60
CA TYR A 981 11.97 -29.51 30.70
C TYR A 981 12.42 -29.64 32.16
N THR A 982 13.55 -30.32 32.38
CA THR A 982 14.11 -30.58 33.71
C THR A 982 14.59 -29.33 34.45
N ASP A 983 14.73 -28.19 33.76
CA ASP A 983 15.00 -26.87 34.35
C ASP A 983 13.72 -26.10 34.77
N GLY A 984 12.53 -26.68 34.49
CA GLY A 984 11.23 -26.07 34.74
C GLY A 984 10.81 -25.03 33.69
N SER A 985 11.50 -24.96 32.55
CA SER A 985 11.02 -24.21 31.38
C SER A 985 9.95 -25.01 30.63
N VAL A 986 9.02 -24.29 29.97
CA VAL A 986 7.88 -24.89 29.27
C VAL A 986 7.88 -24.47 27.81
N LEU A 987 7.79 -25.45 26.91
CA LEU A 987 7.61 -25.23 25.47
C LEU A 987 6.23 -25.73 25.04
N VAL A 988 5.40 -24.80 24.56
CA VAL A 988 4.06 -25.09 24.02
C VAL A 988 4.11 -25.00 22.50
N SER A 989 3.60 -26.03 21.83
CA SER A 989 3.33 -26.03 20.39
C SER A 989 1.85 -26.31 20.17
N HIS A 990 1.20 -25.61 19.23
CA HIS A 990 -0.20 -25.82 18.90
C HIS A 990 -0.39 -25.64 17.39
N GLY A 991 -1.51 -26.13 16.86
CA GLY A 991 -1.77 -26.11 15.42
C GLY A 991 -2.02 -24.74 14.78
N GLY A 992 -2.05 -23.66 15.55
CA GLY A 992 -2.44 -22.33 15.11
C GLY A 992 -1.26 -21.43 14.74
N VAL A 993 -1.45 -20.59 13.72
CA VAL A 993 -0.41 -19.72 13.16
C VAL A 993 -0.53 -18.28 13.66
N GLU A 994 0.58 -17.69 14.13
CA GLU A 994 0.64 -16.26 14.40
C GLU A 994 0.70 -15.44 13.11
N MET A 995 -0.25 -14.53 12.92
CA MET A 995 -0.32 -13.60 11.79
C MET A 995 -0.54 -12.14 12.23
N GLY A 996 -0.32 -11.87 13.52
CA GLY A 996 -0.45 -10.56 14.17
C GLY A 996 -1.65 -10.41 15.09
N GLN A 997 -2.51 -11.43 15.18
CA GLN A 997 -3.67 -11.48 16.06
C GLN A 997 -3.30 -11.80 17.53
N GLY A 998 -2.03 -12.07 17.82
CA GLY A 998 -1.53 -12.37 19.16
C GLY A 998 -1.98 -13.74 19.65
N LEU A 999 -2.19 -14.70 18.76
CA LEU A 999 -2.58 -16.06 19.13
C LEU A 999 -1.54 -16.71 20.04
N HIS A 1000 -0.25 -16.62 19.70
CA HIS A 1000 0.81 -17.15 20.56
C HIS A 1000 0.87 -16.43 21.92
N THR A 1001 0.55 -15.14 21.95
CA THR A 1001 0.50 -14.35 23.20
C THR A 1001 -0.65 -14.83 24.09
N LYS A 1002 -1.84 -15.08 23.53
CA LYS A 1002 -3.00 -15.63 24.26
C LYS A 1002 -2.74 -17.05 24.78
N ILE A 1003 -2.13 -17.92 23.97
CA ILE A 1003 -1.74 -19.27 24.40
C ILE A 1003 -0.76 -19.21 25.57
N LEU A 1004 0.21 -18.30 25.54
CA LEU A 1004 1.14 -18.04 26.65
C LEU A 1004 0.40 -17.53 27.91
N GLN A 1005 -0.61 -16.66 27.78
CA GLN A 1005 -1.44 -16.21 28.91
C GLN A 1005 -2.27 -17.36 29.52
N LEU A 1006 -2.86 -18.22 28.69
CA LEU A 1006 -3.61 -19.39 29.15
C LEU A 1006 -2.69 -20.42 29.83
N THR A 1007 -1.55 -20.74 29.23
CA THR A 1007 -0.53 -21.64 29.81
C THR A 1007 -0.05 -21.14 31.18
N SER A 1008 0.19 -19.82 31.29
CA SER A 1008 0.58 -19.17 32.56
C SER A 1008 -0.49 -19.33 33.64
N GLN A 1009 -1.77 -19.16 33.30
CA GLN A 1009 -2.88 -19.39 34.23
C GLN A 1009 -3.03 -20.86 34.63
N VAL A 1010 -2.91 -21.81 33.69
CA VAL A 1010 -3.13 -23.23 33.97
C VAL A 1010 -1.99 -23.82 34.81
N LEU A 1011 -0.74 -23.52 34.43
CA LEU A 1011 0.45 -24.04 35.13
C LEU A 1011 0.84 -23.21 36.36
N GLN A 1012 0.20 -22.07 36.60
CA GLN A 1012 0.55 -21.13 37.68
C GLN A 1012 2.03 -20.69 37.62
N LEU A 1013 2.50 -20.38 36.41
CA LEU A 1013 3.87 -19.97 36.13
C LEU A 1013 3.93 -18.56 35.50
N PRO A 1014 5.00 -17.79 35.80
CA PRO A 1014 5.27 -16.56 35.08
C PRO A 1014 5.48 -16.85 33.59
N VAL A 1015 4.98 -15.94 32.74
CA VAL A 1015 5.14 -16.01 31.28
C VAL A 1015 6.59 -16.09 30.81
N SER A 1016 7.56 -15.65 31.62
CA SER A 1016 8.99 -15.74 31.32
C SER A 1016 9.54 -17.18 31.31
N LYS A 1017 8.84 -18.14 31.91
CA LYS A 1017 9.18 -19.58 31.84
C LYS A 1017 8.54 -20.31 30.65
N ILE A 1018 7.66 -19.65 29.91
CA ILE A 1018 6.84 -20.26 28.86
C ILE A 1018 7.27 -19.72 27.49
N THR A 1019 7.63 -20.62 26.57
CA THR A 1019 7.88 -20.31 25.16
C THR A 1019 6.82 -20.97 24.29
N VAL A 1020 6.22 -20.22 23.38
CA VAL A 1020 5.33 -20.76 22.34
C VAL A 1020 6.11 -20.91 21.03
N ASN A 1021 6.13 -22.12 20.48
CA ASN A 1021 6.81 -22.37 19.21
C ASN A 1021 5.95 -21.97 18.00
N GLY A 1022 6.57 -21.93 16.82
CA GLY A 1022 5.83 -21.81 15.56
C GLY A 1022 5.06 -23.10 15.26
N ALA A 1023 4.10 -23.02 14.35
CA ALA A 1023 3.35 -24.17 13.90
C ALA A 1023 4.21 -25.08 13.01
N SER A 1024 4.13 -26.38 13.24
CA SER A 1024 4.90 -27.41 12.54
C SER A 1024 4.08 -28.71 12.51
N ILE A 1025 3.84 -29.25 11.32
CA ILE A 1025 2.87 -30.36 11.12
C ILE A 1025 3.35 -31.71 11.69
N ASP A 1026 4.67 -31.86 11.88
CA ASP A 1026 5.32 -33.00 12.54
C ASP A 1026 5.20 -32.95 14.07
N VAL A 1027 4.90 -31.78 14.65
CA VAL A 1027 4.69 -31.60 16.10
C VAL A 1027 3.21 -31.67 16.46
N VAL A 1028 2.35 -31.06 15.63
CA VAL A 1028 0.89 -31.14 15.78
C VAL A 1028 0.29 -31.43 14.40
N PRO A 1029 -0.12 -32.69 14.12
CA PRO A 1029 -0.69 -33.08 12.83
C PRO A 1029 -2.18 -32.74 12.71
N ASN A 1030 -2.73 -32.83 11.50
CA ASN A 1030 -4.17 -32.76 11.21
C ASN A 1030 -4.89 -31.48 11.71
N THR A 1031 -4.15 -30.37 11.82
CA THR A 1031 -4.64 -29.10 12.33
C THR A 1031 -5.62 -28.43 11.38
N SER A 1032 -6.71 -27.88 11.92
CA SER A 1032 -7.57 -26.93 11.21
C SER A 1032 -6.82 -25.64 10.86
N ALA A 1033 -7.25 -24.97 9.78
CA ALA A 1033 -6.69 -23.68 9.40
C ALA A 1033 -6.93 -22.60 10.47
N THR A 1034 -6.03 -21.62 10.56
CA THR A 1034 -6.13 -20.52 11.54
C THR A 1034 -7.10 -19.44 11.05
N VAL A 1035 -8.40 -19.75 11.11
CA VAL A 1035 -9.48 -18.97 10.49
C VAL A 1035 -10.76 -18.90 11.34
N ALA A 1036 -11.86 -18.41 10.76
CA ALA A 1036 -13.20 -18.28 11.36
C ALA A 1036 -13.29 -17.52 12.71
N SER A 1037 -12.20 -16.84 13.11
CA SER A 1037 -12.01 -16.17 14.41
C SER A 1037 -12.00 -17.07 15.65
N VAL A 1038 -12.04 -18.40 15.49
CA VAL A 1038 -12.13 -19.38 16.59
C VAL A 1038 -10.78 -19.94 17.05
N SER A 1039 -9.66 -19.55 16.43
CA SER A 1039 -8.35 -20.18 16.70
C SER A 1039 -7.84 -19.97 18.14
N SER A 1040 -8.22 -18.87 18.80
CA SER A 1040 -7.90 -18.69 20.23
C SER A 1040 -8.68 -19.68 21.11
N ASP A 1041 -9.90 -20.02 20.71
CA ASP A 1041 -10.81 -20.88 21.45
C ASP A 1041 -10.42 -22.35 21.24
N LEU A 1042 -10.21 -22.76 19.99
CA LEU A 1042 -9.83 -24.13 19.61
C LEU A 1042 -8.45 -24.52 20.15
N PHE A 1043 -7.42 -23.70 19.92
CA PHE A 1043 -6.07 -24.01 20.39
C PHE A 1043 -5.87 -23.66 21.87
N GLY A 1044 -6.64 -22.70 22.41
CA GLY A 1044 -6.66 -22.42 23.84
C GLY A 1044 -7.25 -23.58 24.63
N GLY A 1045 -8.42 -24.08 24.22
CA GLY A 1045 -9.08 -25.25 24.82
C GLY A 1045 -8.39 -26.60 24.55
N ALA A 1046 -7.28 -26.60 23.80
CA ALA A 1046 -6.38 -27.76 23.65
C ALA A 1046 -5.09 -27.62 24.48
N VAL A 1047 -4.83 -26.45 25.06
CA VAL A 1047 -3.69 -26.15 25.95
C VAL A 1047 -4.11 -26.12 27.42
N VAL A 1048 -5.38 -25.75 27.68
CA VAL A 1048 -6.09 -25.89 28.96
C VAL A 1048 -6.55 -27.34 29.12
#